data_AF-A0A1F9D5C3-F1
#
_entry.id   AF-A0A1F9D5C3-F1
#
_cell.length_a   1.000
_cell.length_b   1.000
_cell.length_c   1.000
_cell.angle_alpha   90.00
_cell.angle_beta   90.00
_cell.angle_gamma   90.00
#
_symmetry.space_group_name_H-M   'P 1'
#
loop_
_entity.id
_entity.type
_entity.pdbx_description
1 polymer ?
#
loop_
_entity_poly.entity_id
_entity_poly.type
_entity_poly.pdbx_seq_one_letter_code
_entity_poly.pdbx_strand_id
1 'polypeptide(L)'
;MTADGHPGRSLSLEELVKGCGVKYVRIVNPYDIKGMIQEARKAYEFTKQPEGGMAVLIARYPCITHQKEQLKIKPVKIDIRHVPPLERDLPQMKSGAMPQSHLPAYRDKIAPCTGACPIQVDARGYIDLISKGKFDEALALVRQKNPFPAITGRLCARPCEKICRRGDVDQPIAIDLLKRYLADRESPHTPGADFFTPGPERGTKVAIVGSGPTGLMAAYDLRRYGYPITIFEALPLPGGTMAVGTGRFRLPEEVLKREIDIVRKLGAEFRLKTRVGSLEDLKAQGYNAILLALGAHKPRNTDIPGHEARGVMDSLTFLKKVALNQKVPALSRVVVLGGSDRSVDAARSALRLGAKEVTVLFSRSRKELPAEPLEISEAEREGVVFQYLSVPTKITAFNGKVTGICFKEAVLSSPTSLGRRRLLSAQGLEKKLKADLIITSPTYIPDLSAFRNTVPQTAWNTIHVDPLTLATPIEGLFAGGDAVTGPKNFIEALAAGRKVALSIHRYLSGEDLRTNREDEGLSTELVSVRIDKVETKPRVEEPALSIKERDHSFKEVNLLPSKEAILSEAQRCLHCGICHQCDTCMIQCPEGAISKREAGYIINYEKCTGCRVCVQECPTSAIEMPAVGACIACGFCLKRFECPSMIRGEDGRVEIDRLTCVDCGLCVQVCCQEGIFQTA
;
A
#
# COMPACT_ATOMS: atom_id res chain seq x y z
N MET A 1 -17.17 14.17 43.76
CA MET A 1 -17.92 14.18 45.03
C MET A 1 -17.02 13.62 46.12
N THR A 2 -17.09 14.15 47.33
CA THR A 2 -16.40 13.61 48.50
C THR A 2 -17.14 12.38 49.05
N ALA A 3 -16.51 11.62 49.96
CA ALA A 3 -17.04 10.36 50.48
C ALA A 3 -18.38 10.49 51.23
N ASP A 4 -18.75 11.71 51.63
CA ASP A 4 -19.98 12.11 52.33
C ASP A 4 -21.04 12.75 51.41
N GLY A 5 -20.84 12.72 50.08
CA GLY A 5 -21.87 13.12 49.11
C GLY A 5 -21.88 14.60 48.72
N HIS A 6 -20.93 15.40 49.19
CA HIS A 6 -20.81 16.80 48.78
C HIS A 6 -20.08 16.98 47.42
N PRO A 7 -20.33 18.08 46.68
CA PRO A 7 -19.57 18.41 45.48
C PRO A 7 -18.08 18.55 45.81
N GLY A 8 -17.24 17.76 45.14
CA GLY A 8 -15.80 17.86 45.31
C GLY A 8 -15.29 19.12 44.61
N ARG A 9 -14.45 19.91 45.27
CA ARG A 9 -13.70 21.01 44.64
C ARG A 9 -12.25 20.57 44.44
N SER A 10 -11.65 20.99 43.32
CA SER A 10 -10.20 20.86 43.16
C SER A 10 -9.51 21.81 44.13
N LEU A 11 -8.56 21.28 44.91
CA LEU A 11 -7.69 22.08 45.78
C LEU A 11 -6.29 22.04 45.19
N SER A 12 -5.68 23.21 45.07
CA SER A 12 -4.25 23.31 44.77
C SER A 12 -3.43 22.77 45.93
N LEU A 13 -2.21 22.28 45.66
CA LEU A 13 -1.33 21.74 46.69
C LEU A 13 -1.05 22.81 47.78
N GLU A 14 -0.99 24.07 47.37
CA GLU A 14 -0.78 25.22 48.22
C GLU A 14 -1.97 25.46 49.16
N GLU A 15 -3.21 25.31 48.69
CA GLU A 15 -4.42 25.43 49.50
C GLU A 15 -4.53 24.28 50.51
N LEU A 16 -4.14 23.07 50.11
CA LEU A 16 -4.11 21.90 50.99
C LEU A 16 -3.10 22.09 52.13
N VAL A 17 -1.88 22.54 51.80
CA VAL A 17 -0.82 22.81 52.79
C VAL A 17 -1.22 23.95 53.74
N LYS A 18 -1.83 25.03 53.24
CA LYS A 18 -2.37 26.09 54.11
C LYS A 18 -3.50 25.58 55.01
N GLY A 19 -4.34 24.68 54.51
CA GLY A 19 -5.41 24.03 55.28
C GLY A 19 -4.90 23.22 56.48
N CYS A 20 -3.65 22.75 56.44
CA CYS A 20 -2.97 22.07 57.56
C CYS A 20 -2.38 23.04 58.61
N GLY A 21 -2.67 24.35 58.52
CA GLY A 21 -2.19 25.36 59.47
C GLY A 21 -0.80 25.93 59.16
N VAL A 22 -0.23 25.63 57.99
CA VAL A 22 1.07 26.16 57.54
C VAL A 22 0.91 27.61 57.07
N LYS A 23 1.54 28.54 57.78
CA LYS A 23 1.42 29.99 57.51
C LYS A 23 2.37 30.48 56.41
N TYR A 24 3.52 29.84 56.23
CA TYR A 24 4.50 30.20 55.19
C TYR A 24 4.51 29.15 54.09
N VAL A 25 3.87 29.47 52.96
CA VAL A 25 3.87 28.63 51.76
C VAL A 25 4.31 29.46 50.55
N ARG A 26 5.32 28.99 49.83
CA ARG A 26 5.78 29.60 48.56
C ARG A 26 5.99 28.54 47.50
N ILE A 27 5.52 28.84 46.29
CA ILE A 27 5.87 28.07 45.11
C ILE A 27 7.20 28.61 44.62
N VAL A 28 8.18 27.74 44.48
CA VAL A 28 9.51 28.11 43.98
C VAL A 28 9.73 27.47 42.63
N ASN A 29 10.40 28.20 41.74
CA ASN A 29 10.92 27.61 40.52
C ASN A 29 12.21 26.87 40.88
N PRO A 30 12.28 25.52 40.77
CA PRO A 30 13.50 24.78 41.09
C PRO A 30 14.68 25.12 40.16
N TYR A 31 14.40 25.82 39.06
CA TYR A 31 15.39 26.23 38.07
C TYR A 31 15.86 27.68 38.25
N ASP A 32 15.24 28.47 39.14
CA ASP A 32 15.79 29.75 39.61
C ASP A 32 16.57 29.53 40.91
N ILE A 33 17.82 29.10 40.79
CA ILE A 33 18.65 28.72 41.94
C ILE A 33 18.86 29.90 42.91
N LYS A 34 19.07 31.11 42.39
CA LYS A 34 19.28 32.30 43.23
C LYS A 34 17.99 32.69 43.96
N GLY A 35 16.86 32.72 43.26
CA GLY A 35 15.55 32.98 43.87
C GLY A 35 15.15 31.91 44.88
N MET A 36 15.41 30.63 44.57
CA MET A 36 15.12 29.51 45.46
C MET A 36 15.96 29.57 46.74
N ILE A 37 17.27 29.86 46.66
CA ILE A 37 18.12 30.05 47.84
C ILE A 37 17.64 31.24 48.68
N GLN A 38 17.24 32.34 48.03
CA GLN A 38 16.73 33.51 48.72
C GLN A 38 15.41 33.20 49.45
N GLU A 39 14.49 32.49 48.82
CA GLU A 39 13.22 32.09 49.43
C GLU A 39 13.40 31.02 50.51
N ALA A 40 14.35 30.10 50.36
CA ALA A 40 14.73 29.14 51.40
C ALA A 40 15.28 29.83 52.66
N ARG A 41 16.10 30.87 52.50
CA ARG A 41 16.58 31.67 53.64
C ARG A 41 15.44 32.42 54.33
N LYS A 42 14.53 33.05 53.57
CA LYS A 42 13.35 33.71 54.14
C LYS A 42 12.43 32.73 54.88
N ALA A 43 12.21 31.55 54.30
CA ALA A 43 11.44 30.48 54.94
C ALA A 43 12.09 30.02 56.25
N TYR A 44 13.43 29.86 56.26
CA TYR A 44 14.17 29.49 57.47
C TYR A 44 14.11 30.56 58.56
N GLU A 45 14.30 31.84 58.22
CA GLU A 45 14.16 32.92 59.20
C GLU A 45 12.74 33.05 59.75
N PHE A 46 11.70 32.81 58.92
CA PHE A 46 10.32 32.71 59.40
C PHE A 46 10.16 31.62 60.48
N THR A 47 10.82 30.46 60.33
CA THR A 47 10.74 29.38 61.34
C THR A 47 11.39 29.72 62.69
N LYS A 48 12.26 30.75 62.75
CA LYS A 48 12.94 31.18 63.97
C LYS A 48 12.20 32.25 64.77
N GLN A 49 11.18 32.87 64.19
CA GLN A 49 10.42 33.92 64.85
C GLN A 49 9.54 33.33 65.97
N PRO A 50 9.27 34.06 67.08
CA PRO A 50 8.42 33.56 68.17
C PRO A 50 7.00 33.15 67.73
N GLU A 51 6.44 33.87 66.76
CA GLU A 51 5.18 33.60 66.08
C GLU A 51 5.32 32.73 64.80
N GLY A 52 6.57 32.36 64.50
CA GLY A 52 6.97 31.52 63.39
C GLY A 52 6.53 30.06 63.56
N GLY A 53 6.29 29.38 62.45
CA GLY A 53 5.88 27.97 62.45
C GLY A 53 6.49 27.22 61.27
N MET A 54 5.87 26.11 60.88
CA MET A 54 6.31 25.34 59.71
C MET A 54 6.27 26.22 58.44
N ALA A 55 7.34 26.14 57.65
CA ALA A 55 7.44 26.76 56.33
C ALA A 55 7.57 25.67 55.26
N VAL A 56 6.82 25.81 54.17
CA VAL A 56 6.80 24.83 53.06
C VAL A 56 7.08 25.54 51.74
N LEU A 57 8.08 25.05 51.01
CA LEU A 57 8.40 25.45 49.65
C LEU A 57 7.99 24.35 48.68
N ILE A 58 7.23 24.68 47.63
CA ILE A 58 6.70 23.73 46.66
C ILE A 58 7.35 23.98 45.30
N ALA A 59 8.09 23.01 44.76
CA ALA A 59 8.66 23.05 43.41
C ALA A 59 7.77 22.28 42.43
N ARG A 60 7.31 22.92 41.34
CA ARG A 60 6.31 22.35 40.41
C ARG A 60 6.84 21.40 39.33
N TYR A 61 8.17 21.22 39.20
CA TYR A 61 8.77 20.35 38.17
C TYR A 61 9.86 19.45 38.76
N PRO A 62 9.81 18.12 38.57
CA PRO A 62 10.94 17.26 38.88
C PRO A 62 12.02 17.41 37.80
N CYS A 63 13.21 17.87 38.18
CA CYS A 63 14.37 17.77 37.30
C CYS A 63 14.84 16.31 37.21
N ILE A 64 15.24 15.86 36.01
CA ILE A 64 15.69 14.47 35.78
C ILE A 64 16.92 14.09 36.63
N THR A 65 17.63 15.07 37.17
CA THR A 65 18.69 14.91 38.16
C THR A 65 18.24 14.12 39.39
N HIS A 66 16.97 14.19 39.79
CA HIS A 66 16.48 13.47 40.97
C HIS A 66 15.99 12.04 40.66
N GLN A 67 15.85 11.69 39.36
CA GLN A 67 15.40 10.37 38.92
C GLN A 67 16.52 9.56 38.25
N LYS A 68 17.77 10.07 38.19
CA LYS A 68 18.88 9.44 37.45
C LYS A 68 19.20 8.02 37.93
N GLU A 69 19.17 7.77 39.25
CA GLU A 69 19.35 6.42 39.81
C GLU A 69 18.16 5.50 39.54
N GLN A 70 16.94 6.03 39.54
CA GLN A 70 15.71 5.26 39.27
C GLN A 70 15.54 4.93 37.78
N LEU A 71 15.95 5.81 36.88
CA LEU A 71 15.81 5.67 35.42
C LEU A 71 17.00 4.96 34.75
N LYS A 72 18.08 4.67 35.49
CA LYS A 72 19.29 3.96 34.99
C LYS A 72 19.88 4.56 33.71
N ILE A 73 19.81 5.88 33.54
CA ILE A 73 20.29 6.57 32.32
C ILE A 73 21.82 6.62 32.34
N LYS A 74 22.46 6.07 31.31
CA LYS A 74 23.92 6.16 31.14
C LYS A 74 24.30 7.60 30.77
N PRO A 75 25.29 8.23 31.43
CA PRO A 75 25.78 9.54 31.05
C PRO A 75 26.29 9.52 29.61
N VAL A 76 25.88 10.53 28.84
CA VAL A 76 26.28 10.74 27.46
C VAL A 76 26.83 12.14 27.34
N LYS A 77 28.12 12.24 27.04
CA LYS A 77 28.75 13.53 26.77
C LYS A 77 28.22 14.07 25.46
N ILE A 78 27.70 15.28 25.52
CA ILE A 78 27.09 16.01 24.40
C ILE A 78 27.88 17.26 24.12
N ASP A 79 27.83 17.77 22.89
CA ASP A 79 28.43 19.04 22.52
C ASP A 79 27.57 19.79 21.49
N ILE A 80 27.84 21.08 21.32
CA ILE A 80 27.11 21.95 20.39
C ILE A 80 28.04 22.33 19.24
N ARG A 81 27.67 21.98 18.01
CA ARG A 81 28.37 22.47 16.82
C ARG A 81 27.83 23.86 16.52
N HIS A 82 28.68 24.87 16.46
CA HIS A 82 28.29 26.19 15.98
C HIS A 82 28.71 26.36 14.52
N VAL A 83 27.87 27.01 13.71
CA VAL A 83 28.25 27.39 12.33
C VAL A 83 29.38 28.43 12.44
N PRO A 84 30.51 28.30 11.72
CA PRO A 84 31.48 29.39 11.65
C PRO A 84 30.76 30.66 11.18
N PRO A 85 30.97 31.84 11.80
CA PRO A 85 30.39 33.06 11.27
C PRO A 85 30.84 33.20 9.81
N LEU A 86 29.89 33.24 8.88
CA LEU A 86 30.17 33.74 7.53
C LEU A 86 30.68 35.18 7.71
N GLU A 87 31.73 35.57 6.97
CA GLU A 87 32.45 36.85 7.09
C GLU A 87 31.61 38.12 6.82
N ARG A 88 30.28 38.02 6.85
CA ARG A 88 29.36 39.16 6.86
C ARG A 88 28.30 38.92 7.93
N ASP A 89 28.45 39.67 9.01
CA ASP A 89 27.51 39.92 10.10
C ASP A 89 26.10 39.33 9.89
N LEU A 90 25.75 38.34 10.71
CA LEU A 90 24.36 37.97 10.98
C LEU A 90 23.98 38.46 12.38
N PRO A 91 23.74 39.77 12.58
CA PRO A 91 23.29 40.30 13.85
C PRO A 91 21.83 39.87 14.03
N GLN A 92 21.63 38.90 14.93
CA GLN A 92 20.33 38.31 15.27
C GLN A 92 19.68 37.55 14.10
N MET A 93 19.52 36.23 14.24
CA MET A 93 18.57 35.46 13.43
C MET A 93 17.12 35.83 13.79
N LYS A 94 16.74 37.09 13.56
CA LYS A 94 15.37 37.48 13.29
C LYS A 94 15.19 37.23 11.79
N SER A 95 14.60 36.08 11.46
CA SER A 95 13.76 35.90 10.27
C SER A 95 14.07 36.84 9.09
N GLY A 96 15.11 36.51 8.32
CA GLY A 96 15.46 37.28 7.12
C GLY A 96 16.83 36.95 6.51
N ALA A 97 17.76 36.42 7.32
CA ALA A 97 19.14 36.24 6.88
C ALA A 97 19.57 34.78 6.63
N MET A 98 18.62 33.84 6.64
CA MET A 98 18.86 32.48 6.13
C MET A 98 18.43 32.38 4.66
N PRO A 99 19.19 31.68 3.80
CA PRO A 99 18.76 31.40 2.43
C PRO A 99 17.39 30.74 2.42
N GLN A 100 16.54 31.07 1.43
CA GLN A 100 15.22 30.47 1.25
C GLN A 100 15.28 28.92 1.26
N SER A 101 16.36 28.33 0.75
CA SER A 101 16.61 26.89 0.74
C SER A 101 16.73 26.25 2.14
N HIS A 102 16.95 27.05 3.17
CA HIS A 102 17.05 26.64 4.58
C HIS A 102 15.84 27.11 5.40
N LEU A 103 14.76 27.56 4.74
CA LEU A 103 13.48 27.85 5.37
C LEU A 103 12.48 26.72 5.07
N PRO A 104 11.50 26.50 5.95
CA PRO A 104 10.51 25.45 5.72
C PRO A 104 9.65 25.78 4.50
N ALA A 105 9.33 24.74 3.73
CA ALA A 105 8.39 24.82 2.61
C ALA A 105 7.50 23.57 2.60
N TYR A 106 6.22 23.76 2.31
CA TYR A 106 5.34 22.62 2.02
C TYR A 106 5.69 22.09 0.63
N ARG A 107 5.96 20.79 0.54
CA ARG A 107 6.16 20.11 -0.74
C ARG A 107 5.44 18.77 -0.73
N ASP A 108 4.57 18.62 -1.73
CA ASP A 108 3.87 17.37 -1.95
C ASP A 108 4.85 16.32 -2.45
N LYS A 109 4.75 15.14 -1.84
CA LYS A 109 5.55 13.97 -2.18
C LYS A 109 4.62 12.84 -2.59
N ILE A 110 5.14 11.96 -3.43
CA ILE A 110 4.42 10.75 -3.80
C ILE A 110 4.33 9.84 -2.57
N ALA A 111 3.11 9.60 -2.10
CA ALA A 111 2.89 8.65 -1.02
C ALA A 111 3.38 7.26 -1.44
N PRO A 112 4.05 6.48 -0.57
CA PRO A 112 4.58 5.18 -0.94
C PRO A 112 3.53 4.28 -1.60
N CYS A 113 2.30 4.25 -1.08
CA CYS A 113 1.18 3.46 -1.62
C CYS A 113 0.80 3.85 -3.06
N THR A 114 0.87 5.15 -3.40
CA THR A 114 0.65 5.66 -4.75
C THR A 114 1.82 5.30 -5.66
N GLY A 115 3.06 5.51 -5.18
CA GLY A 115 4.29 5.21 -5.91
C GLY A 115 4.47 3.72 -6.23
N ALA A 116 3.96 2.84 -5.36
CA ALA A 116 4.04 1.39 -5.57
C ALA A 116 2.88 0.81 -6.39
N CYS A 117 1.86 1.61 -6.72
CA CYS A 117 0.77 1.17 -7.57
C CYS A 117 1.21 1.23 -9.04
N PRO A 118 1.19 0.13 -9.80
CA PRO A 118 1.60 0.14 -11.22
C PRO A 118 0.80 1.09 -12.13
N ILE A 119 -0.42 1.43 -11.74
CA ILE A 119 -1.27 2.44 -12.41
C ILE A 119 -1.37 3.76 -11.61
N GLN A 120 -0.56 3.91 -10.56
CA GLN A 120 -0.36 5.11 -9.74
C GLN A 120 -1.64 5.76 -9.19
N VAL A 121 -2.63 4.95 -8.80
CA VAL A 121 -3.86 5.44 -8.17
C VAL A 121 -3.53 6.14 -6.84
N ASP A 122 -4.13 7.30 -6.57
CA ASP A 122 -3.89 8.07 -5.35
C ASP A 122 -4.57 7.43 -4.12
N ALA A 123 -3.97 6.37 -3.60
CA ALA A 123 -4.44 5.67 -2.41
C ALA A 123 -4.57 6.58 -1.20
N ARG A 124 -3.56 7.42 -0.95
CA ARG A 124 -3.57 8.35 0.18
C ARG A 124 -4.73 9.34 0.08
N GLY A 125 -4.97 9.89 -1.11
CA GLY A 125 -6.05 10.86 -1.33
C GLY A 125 -7.44 10.28 -1.09
N TYR A 126 -7.76 9.13 -1.69
CA TYR A 126 -9.12 8.57 -1.51
C TYR A 126 -9.34 8.03 -0.09
N ILE A 127 -8.29 7.59 0.61
CA ILE A 127 -8.40 7.16 2.02
C ILE A 127 -8.68 8.36 2.93
N ASP A 128 -8.10 9.53 2.65
CA ASP A 128 -8.42 10.77 3.37
C ASP A 128 -9.87 11.22 3.13
N LEU A 129 -10.40 11.02 1.93
CA LEU A 129 -11.82 11.28 1.66
C LEU A 129 -12.72 10.27 2.39
N ILE A 130 -12.35 8.98 2.42
CA ILE A 130 -13.07 7.96 3.19
C ILE A 130 -13.08 8.34 4.68
N SER A 131 -11.96 8.74 5.27
CA SER A 131 -11.89 9.07 6.71
C SER A 131 -12.81 10.23 7.12
N LYS A 132 -13.17 11.08 6.14
CA LYS A 132 -14.12 12.20 6.26
C LYS A 132 -15.56 11.84 5.84
N GLY A 133 -15.83 10.59 5.48
CA GLY A 133 -17.14 10.11 5.04
C GLY A 133 -17.53 10.51 3.61
N LYS A 134 -16.60 11.05 2.83
CA LYS A 134 -16.78 11.56 1.46
C LYS A 134 -16.60 10.45 0.42
N PHE A 135 -17.46 9.43 0.48
CA PHE A 135 -17.28 8.20 -0.31
C PHE A 135 -17.39 8.42 -1.83
N ASP A 136 -18.31 9.26 -2.28
CA ASP A 136 -18.49 9.52 -3.71
C ASP A 136 -17.26 10.23 -4.31
N GLU A 137 -16.77 11.26 -3.63
CA GLU A 137 -15.53 11.98 -3.99
C GLU A 137 -14.33 11.03 -3.98
N ALA A 138 -14.26 10.12 -3.01
CA ALA A 138 -13.23 9.11 -2.93
C ALA A 138 -13.27 8.14 -4.13
N LEU A 139 -14.47 7.68 -4.53
CA LEU A 139 -14.64 6.81 -5.69
C LEU A 139 -14.27 7.54 -6.99
N ALA A 140 -14.70 8.78 -7.14
CA ALA A 140 -14.32 9.64 -8.26
C ALA A 140 -12.80 9.76 -8.39
N LEU A 141 -12.09 9.98 -7.28
CA LEU A 141 -10.63 10.05 -7.25
C LEU A 141 -9.97 8.72 -7.67
N VAL A 142 -10.52 7.58 -7.25
CA VAL A 142 -10.06 6.26 -7.73
C VAL A 142 -10.23 6.13 -9.25
N ARG A 143 -11.41 6.53 -9.76
CA ARG A 143 -11.79 6.39 -11.18
C ARG A 143 -10.96 7.23 -12.15
N GLN A 144 -10.27 8.27 -11.67
CA GLN A 144 -9.32 9.04 -12.49
C GLN A 144 -8.25 8.15 -13.13
N LYS A 145 -7.77 7.12 -12.40
CA LYS A 145 -6.73 6.21 -12.88
C LYS A 145 -7.13 4.75 -12.96
N ASN A 146 -8.19 4.34 -12.27
CA ASN A 146 -8.64 2.96 -12.28
C ASN A 146 -10.15 2.87 -12.58
N PRO A 147 -10.55 2.46 -13.80
CA PRO A 147 -11.95 2.28 -14.14
C PRO A 147 -12.60 1.04 -13.49
N PHE A 148 -11.80 0.14 -12.89
CA PHE A 148 -12.26 -1.16 -12.38
C PHE A 148 -12.02 -1.35 -10.86
N PRO A 149 -12.42 -0.42 -9.98
CA PRO A 149 -12.13 -0.51 -8.55
C PRO A 149 -12.76 -1.71 -7.84
N ALA A 150 -13.94 -2.20 -8.26
CA ALA A 150 -14.61 -3.35 -7.66
C ALA A 150 -13.89 -4.67 -8.00
N ILE A 151 -13.43 -4.85 -9.24
CA ILE A 151 -12.58 -5.97 -9.67
C ILE A 151 -11.21 -5.87 -8.98
N THR A 152 -10.61 -4.67 -8.97
CA THR A 152 -9.30 -4.44 -8.36
C THR A 152 -9.32 -4.76 -6.86
N GLY A 153 -10.37 -4.37 -6.15
CA GLY A 153 -10.54 -4.68 -4.72
C GLY A 153 -10.64 -6.17 -4.40
N ARG A 154 -10.82 -7.04 -5.40
CA ARG A 154 -10.92 -8.51 -5.25
C ARG A 154 -9.69 -9.26 -5.76
N LEU A 155 -8.96 -8.69 -6.73
CA LEU A 155 -7.89 -9.39 -7.46
C LEU A 155 -6.50 -8.75 -7.35
N CYS A 156 -6.37 -7.57 -6.77
CA CYS A 156 -5.09 -6.87 -6.71
C CYS A 156 -4.07 -7.65 -5.87
N ALA A 157 -2.80 -7.67 -6.30
CA ALA A 157 -1.69 -8.22 -5.52
C ALA A 157 -1.19 -7.28 -4.39
N ARG A 158 -1.94 -6.20 -4.13
CA ARG A 158 -1.75 -5.21 -3.06
C ARG A 158 -0.30 -4.69 -2.92
N PRO A 159 0.40 -4.29 -4.00
CA PRO A 159 1.77 -3.78 -3.87
C PRO A 159 1.83 -2.54 -2.98
N CYS A 160 0.78 -1.71 -2.99
CA CYS A 160 0.62 -0.55 -2.14
C CYS A 160 0.57 -0.86 -0.63
N GLU A 161 0.04 -2.02 -0.23
CA GLU A 161 -0.04 -2.41 1.19
C GLU A 161 1.30 -2.94 1.69
N LYS A 162 2.07 -3.63 0.83
CA LYS A 162 3.38 -4.22 1.16
C LYS A 162 4.44 -3.20 1.57
N ILE A 163 4.26 -1.95 1.16
CA ILE A 163 5.17 -0.84 1.43
C ILE A 163 4.53 0.26 2.28
N CYS A 164 3.33 0.00 2.81
CA CYS A 164 2.58 0.96 3.61
C CYS A 164 3.33 1.25 4.92
N ARG A 165 3.62 2.53 5.18
CA ARG A 165 4.31 2.97 6.41
C ARG A 165 3.54 2.66 7.71
N ARG A 166 2.23 2.38 7.63
CA ARG A 166 1.45 1.90 8.79
C ARG A 166 1.93 0.52 9.27
N GLY A 167 2.48 -0.30 8.37
CA GLY A 167 3.06 -1.60 8.70
C GLY A 167 4.30 -1.51 9.62
N ASP A 168 4.91 -0.34 9.75
CA ASP A 168 6.00 -0.11 10.73
C ASP A 168 5.45 0.16 12.15
N VAL A 169 4.14 0.38 12.31
CA VAL A 169 3.46 0.59 13.59
C VAL A 169 2.68 -0.66 14.00
N ASP A 170 1.80 -1.13 13.12
CA ASP A 170 0.99 -2.32 13.31
C ASP A 170 0.80 -3.10 11.99
N GLN A 171 -0.40 -3.13 11.42
CA GLN A 171 -0.70 -3.80 10.16
C GLN A 171 -0.93 -2.76 9.06
N PRO A 172 -0.51 -3.00 7.81
CA PRO A 172 -0.84 -2.12 6.69
C PRO A 172 -2.32 -1.76 6.60
N ILE A 173 -2.61 -0.59 6.03
CA ILE A 173 -3.99 -0.21 5.71
C ILE A 173 -4.57 -1.22 4.71
N ALA A 174 -5.83 -1.61 4.88
CA ALA A 174 -6.59 -2.44 3.95
C ALA A 174 -7.04 -1.63 2.73
N ILE A 175 -6.07 -1.17 1.93
CA ILE A 175 -6.25 -0.26 0.80
C ILE A 175 -7.18 -0.86 -0.26
N ASP A 176 -7.10 -2.17 -0.49
CA ASP A 176 -7.95 -2.86 -1.44
C ASP A 176 -9.40 -3.02 -0.96
N LEU A 177 -9.60 -3.34 0.32
CA LEU A 177 -10.90 -3.37 1.00
C LEU A 177 -11.58 -2.01 0.95
N LEU A 178 -10.86 -0.95 1.31
CA LEU A 178 -11.37 0.42 1.25
C LEU A 178 -11.84 0.77 -0.18
N LYS A 179 -11.06 0.38 -1.19
CA LYS A 179 -11.41 0.58 -2.60
C LYS A 179 -12.61 -0.25 -3.03
N ARG A 180 -12.70 -1.51 -2.59
CA ARG A 180 -13.83 -2.41 -2.82
C ARG A 180 -15.11 -1.82 -2.25
N TYR A 181 -15.06 -1.35 -1.00
CA TYR A 181 -16.20 -0.74 -0.31
C TYR A 181 -16.76 0.46 -1.08
N LEU A 182 -15.89 1.33 -1.59
CA LEU A 182 -16.31 2.46 -2.44
C LEU A 182 -17.06 1.98 -3.68
N ALA A 183 -16.47 1.04 -4.42
CA ALA A 183 -17.01 0.60 -5.70
C ALA A 183 -18.30 -0.23 -5.58
N ASP A 184 -18.44 -1.01 -4.52
CA ASP A 184 -19.63 -1.83 -4.28
C ASP A 184 -20.83 -0.99 -3.79
N ARG A 185 -20.58 0.23 -3.28
CA ARG A 185 -21.61 1.20 -2.87
C ARG A 185 -21.98 2.19 -3.96
N GLU A 186 -21.33 2.14 -5.11
CA GLU A 186 -21.56 3.06 -6.21
C GLU A 186 -23.05 3.14 -6.54
N SER A 187 -23.57 4.37 -6.46
CA SER A 187 -24.96 4.68 -6.79
C SER A 187 -25.00 5.26 -8.21
N PRO A 188 -26.11 5.10 -8.95
CA PRO A 188 -26.31 5.80 -10.22
C PRO A 188 -26.16 7.32 -10.13
N HIS A 189 -26.26 7.90 -8.93
CA HIS A 189 -26.16 9.34 -8.67
C HIS A 189 -24.76 9.78 -8.18
N THR A 190 -23.76 8.90 -8.17
CA THR A 190 -22.42 9.24 -7.69
C THR A 190 -21.79 10.35 -8.58
N PRO A 191 -21.38 11.50 -8.00
CA PRO A 191 -20.62 12.55 -8.68
C PRO A 191 -19.43 12.01 -9.48
N GLY A 192 -19.27 12.46 -10.74
CA GLY A 192 -18.21 12.00 -11.65
C GLY A 192 -18.70 11.37 -12.96
N ALA A 193 -19.92 11.67 -13.41
CA ALA A 193 -20.46 11.20 -14.70
C ALA A 193 -19.52 11.47 -15.89
N ASP A 194 -18.66 12.49 -15.79
CA ASP A 194 -17.66 12.85 -16.81
C ASP A 194 -16.62 11.75 -17.08
N PHE A 195 -16.36 10.81 -16.15
CA PHE A 195 -15.44 9.69 -16.39
C PHE A 195 -15.96 8.72 -17.47
N PHE A 196 -17.25 8.76 -17.77
CA PHE A 196 -17.88 7.98 -18.83
C PHE A 196 -18.01 8.75 -20.15
N THR A 197 -17.39 9.92 -20.24
CA THR A 197 -17.40 10.73 -21.46
C THR A 197 -16.18 10.39 -22.31
N PRO A 198 -16.37 9.96 -23.58
CA PRO A 198 -15.26 9.79 -24.49
C PRO A 198 -14.59 11.13 -24.82
N GLY A 199 -13.36 11.08 -25.30
CA GLY A 199 -12.71 12.27 -25.86
C GLY A 199 -13.40 12.71 -27.16
N PRO A 200 -13.08 13.90 -27.69
CA PRO A 200 -13.57 14.34 -28.99
C PRO A 200 -13.28 13.29 -30.07
N GLU A 201 -14.29 12.89 -30.84
CA GLU A 201 -14.17 11.79 -31.80
C GLU A 201 -13.06 12.05 -32.83
N ARG A 202 -12.25 11.03 -33.07
CA ARG A 202 -11.19 10.99 -34.07
C ARG A 202 -11.59 10.07 -35.22
N GLY A 203 -11.13 10.35 -36.44
CA GLY A 203 -11.44 9.52 -37.61
C GLY A 203 -10.70 8.16 -37.66
N THR A 204 -9.64 8.02 -36.86
CA THR A 204 -8.69 6.90 -36.92
C THR A 204 -9.11 5.76 -36.02
N LYS A 205 -9.30 4.54 -36.58
CA LYS A 205 -9.79 3.38 -35.82
C LYS A 205 -8.65 2.54 -35.26
N VAL A 206 -8.84 1.96 -34.07
CA VAL A 206 -7.90 0.97 -33.52
C VAL A 206 -8.59 -0.33 -33.10
N ALA A 207 -7.94 -1.45 -33.43
CA ALA A 207 -8.38 -2.79 -33.07
C ALA A 207 -7.64 -3.29 -31.83
N ILE A 208 -8.36 -3.90 -30.91
CA ILE A 208 -7.79 -4.56 -29.72
C ILE A 208 -8.15 -6.04 -29.77
N VAL A 209 -7.15 -6.92 -29.81
CA VAL A 209 -7.35 -8.37 -29.83
C VAL A 209 -7.18 -8.92 -28.42
N GLY A 210 -8.31 -9.24 -27.78
CA GLY A 210 -8.41 -9.74 -26.42
C GLY A 210 -9.05 -8.72 -25.46
N SER A 211 -10.07 -9.18 -24.71
CA SER A 211 -10.80 -8.36 -23.73
C SER A 211 -10.36 -8.61 -22.27
N GLY A 212 -9.13 -9.06 -22.07
CA GLY A 212 -8.52 -9.18 -20.74
C GLY A 212 -8.21 -7.81 -20.11
N PRO A 213 -7.60 -7.78 -18.91
CA PRO A 213 -7.30 -6.53 -18.19
C PRO A 213 -6.53 -5.51 -19.05
N THR A 214 -5.52 -5.95 -19.78
CA THR A 214 -4.72 -5.09 -20.67
C THR A 214 -5.57 -4.47 -21.78
N GLY A 215 -6.37 -5.27 -22.49
CA GLY A 215 -7.21 -4.79 -23.58
C GLY A 215 -8.30 -3.83 -23.10
N LEU A 216 -8.94 -4.14 -21.96
CA LEU A 216 -9.98 -3.29 -21.35
C LEU A 216 -9.42 -1.95 -20.86
N MET A 217 -8.25 -1.96 -20.21
CA MET A 217 -7.60 -0.72 -19.78
C MET A 217 -7.16 0.13 -20.96
N ALA A 218 -6.60 -0.49 -22.00
CA ALA A 218 -6.20 0.22 -23.21
C ALA A 218 -7.41 0.83 -23.93
N ALA A 219 -8.51 0.08 -24.05
CA ALA A 219 -9.75 0.57 -24.63
C ALA A 219 -10.31 1.77 -23.86
N TYR A 220 -10.30 1.72 -22.53
CA TYR A 220 -10.72 2.81 -21.67
C TYR A 220 -9.92 4.09 -21.94
N ASP A 221 -8.59 4.03 -21.88
CA ASP A 221 -7.74 5.20 -22.08
C ASP A 221 -7.83 5.71 -23.54
N LEU A 222 -7.89 4.82 -24.55
CA LEU A 222 -8.02 5.21 -25.97
C LEU A 222 -9.37 5.85 -26.32
N ARG A 223 -10.47 5.40 -25.71
CA ARG A 223 -11.78 6.07 -25.86
C ARG A 223 -11.76 7.47 -25.26
N ARG A 224 -11.04 7.69 -24.16
CA ARG A 224 -10.84 9.03 -23.58
C ARG A 224 -9.94 9.93 -24.45
N TYR A 225 -9.07 9.36 -25.27
CA TYR A 225 -8.37 10.09 -26.33
C TYR A 225 -9.22 10.34 -27.59
N GLY A 226 -10.41 9.73 -27.68
CA GLY A 226 -11.38 9.95 -28.76
C GLY A 226 -11.29 8.97 -29.93
N TYR A 227 -10.49 7.91 -29.86
CA TYR A 227 -10.37 6.94 -30.96
C TYR A 227 -11.54 5.96 -30.98
N PRO A 228 -12.18 5.66 -32.12
CA PRO A 228 -13.11 4.54 -32.23
C PRO A 228 -12.39 3.20 -32.01
N ILE A 229 -12.92 2.38 -31.11
CA ILE A 229 -12.30 1.12 -30.68
C ILE A 229 -13.23 -0.06 -30.95
N THR A 230 -12.66 -1.12 -31.53
CA THR A 230 -13.30 -2.43 -31.63
C THR A 230 -12.44 -3.47 -30.92
N ILE A 231 -13.02 -4.16 -29.93
CA ILE A 231 -12.38 -5.23 -29.16
C ILE A 231 -12.84 -6.57 -29.72
N PHE A 232 -11.90 -7.37 -30.22
CA PHE A 232 -12.13 -8.72 -30.72
C PHE A 232 -11.83 -9.74 -29.62
N GLU A 233 -12.83 -10.50 -29.19
CA GLU A 233 -12.71 -11.48 -28.12
C GLU A 233 -13.10 -12.87 -28.61
N ALA A 234 -12.23 -13.85 -28.40
CA ALA A 234 -12.45 -15.23 -28.83
C ALA A 234 -13.52 -15.95 -27.99
N LEU A 235 -13.72 -15.53 -26.74
CA LEU A 235 -14.70 -16.09 -25.82
C LEU A 235 -16.12 -15.53 -26.06
N PRO A 236 -17.17 -16.23 -25.60
CA PRO A 236 -18.55 -15.75 -25.69
C PRO A 236 -18.87 -14.60 -24.72
N LEU A 237 -17.94 -14.20 -23.86
CA LEU A 237 -18.09 -13.16 -22.86
C LEU A 237 -16.75 -12.42 -22.66
N PRO A 238 -16.78 -11.12 -22.33
CA PRO A 238 -15.56 -10.33 -22.15
C PRO A 238 -14.90 -10.54 -20.78
N GLY A 239 -13.66 -10.09 -20.63
CA GLY A 239 -12.93 -10.08 -19.35
C GLY A 239 -11.74 -11.03 -19.28
N GLY A 240 -11.49 -11.82 -20.32
CA GLY A 240 -10.34 -12.73 -20.41
C GLY A 240 -10.24 -13.66 -19.19
N THR A 241 -9.03 -13.81 -18.63
CA THR A 241 -8.77 -14.68 -17.46
C THR A 241 -9.49 -14.25 -16.18
N MET A 242 -9.93 -12.99 -16.05
CA MET A 242 -10.78 -12.59 -14.92
C MET A 242 -12.12 -13.31 -14.97
N ALA A 243 -12.66 -13.47 -16.18
CA ALA A 243 -13.98 -14.04 -16.39
C ALA A 243 -13.98 -15.58 -16.35
N VAL A 244 -12.91 -16.21 -16.83
CA VAL A 244 -12.85 -17.68 -17.00
C VAL A 244 -11.77 -18.38 -16.19
N GLY A 245 -10.89 -17.64 -15.51
CA GLY A 245 -9.74 -18.18 -14.77
C GLY A 245 -9.73 -17.85 -13.29
N THR A 246 -10.84 -17.31 -12.76
CA THR A 246 -11.01 -16.89 -11.37
C THR A 246 -12.27 -17.55 -10.79
N GLY A 247 -12.24 -17.94 -9.53
CA GLY A 247 -13.43 -18.45 -8.84
C GLY A 247 -14.53 -17.39 -8.73
N ARG A 248 -15.77 -17.72 -9.14
CA ARG A 248 -16.93 -16.78 -9.06
C ARG A 248 -17.25 -16.32 -7.63
N PHE A 249 -16.89 -17.13 -6.65
CA PHE A 249 -17.02 -16.82 -5.22
C PHE A 249 -16.01 -15.78 -4.73
N ARG A 250 -15.00 -15.42 -5.56
CA ARG A 250 -14.01 -14.36 -5.30
C ARG A 250 -14.24 -13.15 -6.20
N LEU A 251 -14.61 -13.38 -7.47
CA LEU A 251 -15.05 -12.33 -8.39
C LEU A 251 -16.43 -12.67 -8.99
N PRO A 252 -17.51 -12.07 -8.46
CA PRO A 252 -18.84 -12.30 -8.99
C PRO A 252 -19.01 -11.80 -10.43
N GLU A 253 -19.80 -12.52 -11.23
CA GLU A 253 -20.04 -12.20 -12.64
C GLU A 253 -20.71 -10.84 -12.82
N GLU A 254 -21.65 -10.48 -11.94
CA GLU A 254 -22.33 -9.17 -11.98
C GLU A 254 -21.37 -8.01 -11.75
N VAL A 255 -20.39 -8.18 -10.85
CA VAL A 255 -19.34 -7.16 -10.61
C VAL A 255 -18.48 -6.99 -11.86
N LEU A 256 -18.03 -8.10 -12.45
CA LEU A 256 -17.25 -8.08 -13.69
C LEU A 256 -18.03 -7.39 -14.83
N LYS A 257 -19.29 -7.79 -15.03
CA LYS A 257 -20.15 -7.25 -16.08
C LYS A 257 -20.38 -5.76 -15.89
N ARG A 258 -20.70 -5.30 -14.68
CA ARG A 258 -20.91 -3.89 -14.34
C ARG A 258 -19.70 -3.04 -14.69
N GLU A 259 -18.50 -3.48 -14.33
CA GLU A 259 -17.29 -2.70 -14.56
C GLU A 259 -16.79 -2.77 -16.01
N ILE A 260 -16.98 -3.89 -16.72
CA ILE A 260 -16.69 -3.95 -18.16
C ILE A 260 -17.65 -3.06 -18.96
N ASP A 261 -18.91 -2.93 -18.51
CA ASP A 261 -19.91 -2.09 -19.17
C ASP A 261 -19.51 -0.61 -19.23
N ILE A 262 -18.61 -0.15 -18.35
CA ILE A 262 -18.00 1.18 -18.40
C ILE A 262 -17.30 1.43 -19.74
N VAL A 263 -16.51 0.44 -20.20
CA VAL A 263 -15.78 0.53 -21.47
C VAL A 263 -16.75 0.54 -22.65
N ARG A 264 -17.87 -0.20 -22.54
CA ARG A 264 -18.93 -0.20 -23.54
C ARG A 264 -19.67 1.14 -23.59
N LYS A 265 -20.00 1.72 -22.43
CA LYS A 265 -20.64 3.05 -22.32
C LYS A 265 -19.78 4.17 -22.87
N LEU A 266 -18.45 4.03 -22.80
CA LEU A 266 -17.51 4.94 -23.45
C LEU A 266 -17.48 4.81 -24.99
N GLY A 267 -18.21 3.85 -25.57
CA GLY A 267 -18.35 3.68 -27.02
C GLY A 267 -17.42 2.63 -27.64
N ALA A 268 -16.78 1.76 -26.85
CA ALA A 268 -16.04 0.63 -27.41
C ALA A 268 -16.98 -0.47 -27.91
N GLU A 269 -16.79 -0.92 -29.15
CA GLU A 269 -17.50 -2.06 -29.74
C GLU A 269 -16.88 -3.39 -29.28
N PHE A 270 -17.69 -4.36 -28.89
CA PHE A 270 -17.23 -5.71 -28.53
C PHE A 270 -17.68 -6.73 -29.57
N ARG A 271 -16.72 -7.36 -30.26
CA ARG A 271 -16.94 -8.51 -31.14
C ARG A 271 -16.54 -9.80 -30.43
N LEU A 272 -17.51 -10.38 -29.74
CA LEU A 272 -17.34 -11.64 -29.01
C LEU A 272 -17.33 -12.84 -29.97
N LYS A 273 -16.88 -14.01 -29.49
CA LYS A 273 -16.73 -15.24 -30.30
C LYS A 273 -15.91 -15.05 -31.58
N THR A 274 -15.04 -14.05 -31.61
CA THR A 274 -14.27 -13.66 -32.79
C THR A 274 -12.79 -13.88 -32.52
N ARG A 275 -12.27 -15.02 -33.00
CA ARG A 275 -10.83 -15.29 -32.98
C ARG A 275 -10.18 -14.63 -34.19
N VAL A 276 -9.25 -13.72 -33.94
CA VAL A 276 -8.46 -13.07 -35.00
C VAL A 276 -7.38 -14.04 -35.47
N GLY A 277 -7.36 -14.32 -36.78
CA GLY A 277 -6.40 -15.22 -37.42
C GLY A 277 -5.32 -14.51 -38.27
N SER A 278 -5.56 -13.26 -38.69
CA SER A 278 -4.67 -12.50 -39.56
C SER A 278 -4.65 -11.03 -39.14
N LEU A 279 -3.46 -10.41 -39.18
CA LEU A 279 -3.29 -8.97 -38.96
C LEU A 279 -3.68 -8.18 -40.22
N GLU A 280 -3.45 -8.77 -41.38
CA GLU A 280 -3.76 -8.22 -42.70
C GLU A 280 -5.26 -8.00 -42.84
N ASP A 281 -6.10 -8.93 -42.36
CA ASP A 281 -7.56 -8.78 -42.34
C ASP A 281 -8.02 -7.57 -41.52
N LEU A 282 -7.34 -7.29 -40.40
CA LEU A 282 -7.62 -6.11 -39.59
C LEU A 282 -7.14 -4.84 -40.31
N LYS A 283 -5.94 -4.85 -40.89
CA LYS A 283 -5.47 -3.71 -41.68
C LYS A 283 -6.39 -3.40 -42.87
N ALA A 284 -6.87 -4.43 -43.58
CA ALA A 284 -7.81 -4.32 -44.68
C ALA A 284 -9.18 -3.75 -44.26
N GLN A 285 -9.59 -3.97 -43.01
CA GLN A 285 -10.79 -3.34 -42.41
C GLN A 285 -10.57 -1.86 -42.01
N GLY A 286 -9.38 -1.31 -42.23
CA GLY A 286 -9.06 0.10 -42.00
C GLY A 286 -8.62 0.43 -40.57
N TYR A 287 -8.15 -0.54 -39.78
CA TYR A 287 -7.56 -0.26 -38.48
C TYR A 287 -6.11 0.24 -38.64
N ASN A 288 -5.84 1.46 -38.16
CA ASN A 288 -4.52 2.10 -38.29
C ASN A 288 -3.53 1.67 -37.20
N ALA A 289 -4.04 1.23 -36.05
CA ALA A 289 -3.26 0.62 -34.98
C ALA A 289 -3.95 -0.63 -34.45
N ILE A 290 -3.15 -1.65 -34.12
CA ILE A 290 -3.60 -2.95 -33.61
C ILE A 290 -2.87 -3.25 -32.31
N LEU A 291 -3.63 -3.58 -31.27
CA LEU A 291 -3.11 -4.07 -29.99
C LEU A 291 -3.35 -5.58 -29.85
N LEU A 292 -2.29 -6.35 -29.69
CA LEU A 292 -2.35 -7.76 -29.29
C LEU A 292 -2.32 -7.89 -27.76
N ALA A 293 -3.49 -8.07 -27.16
CA ALA A 293 -3.71 -8.29 -25.73
C ALA A 293 -4.22 -9.73 -25.46
N LEU A 294 -3.57 -10.71 -26.09
CA LEU A 294 -4.02 -12.11 -26.19
C LEU A 294 -4.04 -12.87 -24.85
N GLY A 295 -3.32 -12.38 -23.85
CA GLY A 295 -3.09 -13.09 -22.60
C GLY A 295 -2.24 -14.37 -22.77
N ALA A 296 -2.16 -15.16 -21.71
CA ALA A 296 -1.49 -16.47 -21.72
C ALA A 296 -2.49 -17.56 -21.36
N HIS A 297 -3.09 -18.18 -22.38
CA HIS A 297 -4.16 -19.17 -22.23
C HIS A 297 -3.75 -20.60 -22.57
N LYS A 298 -2.60 -20.81 -23.23
CA LYS A 298 -2.17 -22.13 -23.67
C LYS A 298 -1.31 -22.78 -22.58
N PRO A 299 -1.71 -23.93 -22.01
CA PRO A 299 -0.87 -24.63 -21.04
C PRO A 299 0.41 -25.14 -21.72
N ARG A 300 1.55 -25.05 -21.04
CA ARG A 300 2.74 -25.82 -21.41
C ARG A 300 2.51 -27.29 -21.06
N ASN A 301 3.07 -28.18 -21.87
CA ASN A 301 3.04 -29.61 -21.60
C ASN A 301 3.71 -29.90 -20.25
N THR A 302 3.11 -30.80 -19.48
CA THR A 302 3.70 -31.30 -18.22
C THR A 302 4.30 -32.67 -18.45
N ASP A 303 5.53 -32.87 -17.99
CA ASP A 303 6.25 -34.14 -18.13
C ASP A 303 5.86 -35.15 -17.03
N ILE A 304 4.56 -35.35 -16.82
CA ILE A 304 4.05 -36.34 -15.86
C ILE A 304 3.48 -37.53 -16.66
N PRO A 305 4.07 -38.73 -16.55
CA PRO A 305 3.54 -39.93 -17.20
C PRO A 305 2.07 -40.16 -16.87
N GLY A 306 1.25 -40.42 -17.89
CA GLY A 306 -0.20 -40.62 -17.76
C GLY A 306 -1.05 -39.34 -17.87
N HIS A 307 -0.46 -38.18 -18.18
CA HIS A 307 -1.15 -36.90 -18.37
C HIS A 307 -2.31 -36.95 -19.39
N GLU A 308 -2.23 -37.78 -20.42
CA GLU A 308 -3.26 -37.89 -21.47
C GLU A 308 -4.52 -38.68 -21.04
N ALA A 309 -4.57 -39.19 -19.80
CA ALA A 309 -5.71 -39.96 -19.33
C ALA A 309 -7.00 -39.11 -19.25
N ARG A 310 -8.16 -39.73 -19.57
CA ARG A 310 -9.45 -39.06 -19.39
C ARG A 310 -9.69 -38.78 -17.91
N GLY A 311 -10.03 -37.53 -17.59
CA GLY A 311 -10.12 -37.05 -16.20
C GLY A 311 -8.87 -36.29 -15.74
N VAL A 312 -7.95 -35.96 -16.65
CA VAL A 312 -6.88 -34.98 -16.41
C VAL A 312 -7.19 -33.70 -17.20
N MET A 313 -7.07 -32.54 -16.57
CA MET A 313 -7.17 -31.23 -17.25
C MET A 313 -6.42 -30.14 -16.49
N ASP A 314 -6.04 -29.06 -17.14
CA ASP A 314 -5.41 -27.92 -16.45
C ASP A 314 -6.43 -27.02 -15.73
N SER A 315 -5.94 -26.26 -14.75
CA SER A 315 -6.75 -25.40 -13.88
C SER A 315 -7.50 -24.30 -14.63
N LEU A 316 -6.91 -23.74 -15.70
CA LEU A 316 -7.58 -22.73 -16.51
C LEU A 316 -8.71 -23.35 -17.34
N THR A 317 -8.47 -24.52 -17.96
CA THR A 317 -9.51 -25.25 -18.69
C THR A 317 -10.66 -25.67 -17.76
N PHE A 318 -10.36 -26.15 -16.57
CA PHE A 318 -11.37 -26.50 -15.56
C PHE A 318 -12.22 -25.28 -15.19
N LEU A 319 -11.60 -24.20 -14.71
CA LEU A 319 -12.31 -22.99 -14.32
C LEU A 319 -13.09 -22.36 -15.48
N LYS A 320 -12.55 -22.42 -16.69
CA LYS A 320 -13.24 -21.93 -17.89
C LYS A 320 -14.50 -22.73 -18.18
N LYS A 321 -14.48 -24.05 -18.01
CA LYS A 321 -15.68 -24.87 -18.13
C LYS A 321 -16.72 -24.49 -17.10
N VAL A 322 -16.31 -24.28 -15.84
CA VAL A 322 -17.20 -23.84 -14.76
C VAL A 322 -17.82 -22.47 -15.08
N ALA A 323 -16.99 -21.50 -15.48
CA ALA A 323 -17.42 -20.14 -15.81
C ALA A 323 -18.32 -20.06 -17.06
N LEU A 324 -18.23 -21.03 -17.96
CA LEU A 324 -19.08 -21.13 -19.15
C LEU A 324 -20.25 -22.10 -18.97
N ASN A 325 -20.50 -22.58 -17.74
CA ASN A 325 -21.51 -23.57 -17.40
C ASN A 325 -21.44 -24.83 -18.30
N GLN A 326 -20.23 -25.23 -18.69
CA GLN A 326 -19.95 -26.42 -19.48
C GLN A 326 -19.81 -27.65 -18.58
N LYS A 327 -20.08 -28.83 -19.13
CA LYS A 327 -19.98 -30.10 -18.41
C LYS A 327 -18.54 -30.38 -17.93
N VAL A 328 -18.40 -30.63 -16.64
CA VAL A 328 -17.16 -31.12 -16.00
C VAL A 328 -17.27 -32.63 -15.70
N PRO A 329 -16.15 -33.38 -15.63
CA PRO A 329 -16.14 -34.80 -15.25
C PRO A 329 -16.70 -35.02 -13.84
N ALA A 330 -17.02 -36.27 -13.49
CA ALA A 330 -17.47 -36.63 -12.14
C ALA A 330 -16.42 -36.23 -11.08
N LEU A 331 -16.87 -35.62 -9.98
CA LEU A 331 -15.99 -34.88 -9.05
C LEU A 331 -15.79 -35.55 -7.69
N SER A 332 -16.01 -36.86 -7.51
CA SER A 332 -16.01 -37.42 -6.14
C SER A 332 -14.69 -37.19 -5.39
N ARG A 333 -13.54 -37.58 -5.96
CA ARG A 333 -12.20 -37.29 -5.41
C ARG A 333 -11.38 -36.50 -6.42
N VAL A 334 -11.00 -35.29 -6.05
CA VAL A 334 -10.26 -34.37 -6.92
C VAL A 334 -8.87 -34.14 -6.34
N VAL A 335 -7.84 -34.27 -7.17
CA VAL A 335 -6.48 -33.87 -6.81
C VAL A 335 -6.06 -32.69 -7.67
N VAL A 336 -5.63 -31.60 -7.04
CA VAL A 336 -5.10 -30.41 -7.71
C VAL A 336 -3.59 -30.37 -7.53
N LEU A 337 -2.84 -30.18 -8.62
CA LEU A 337 -1.39 -30.08 -8.59
C LEU A 337 -0.97 -28.61 -8.64
N GLY A 338 -0.21 -28.16 -7.63
CA GLY A 338 0.30 -26.79 -7.53
C GLY A 338 -0.42 -25.93 -6.49
N GLY A 339 0.12 -24.74 -6.24
CA GLY A 339 -0.32 -23.84 -5.16
C GLY A 339 -0.51 -22.39 -5.59
N SER A 340 -0.86 -22.13 -6.84
CA SER A 340 -1.19 -20.77 -7.30
C SER A 340 -2.61 -20.38 -6.88
N ASP A 341 -2.96 -19.08 -6.92
CA ASP A 341 -4.34 -18.63 -6.68
C ASP A 341 -5.35 -19.38 -7.55
N ARG A 342 -4.98 -19.64 -8.81
CA ARG A 342 -5.80 -20.42 -9.75
C ARG A 342 -5.97 -21.88 -9.33
N SER A 343 -4.94 -22.47 -8.72
CA SER A 343 -4.99 -23.84 -8.18
C SER A 343 -5.95 -23.90 -6.98
N VAL A 344 -5.86 -22.91 -6.09
CA VAL A 344 -6.76 -22.78 -4.93
C VAL A 344 -8.20 -22.52 -5.40
N ASP A 345 -8.40 -21.67 -6.40
CA ASP A 345 -9.72 -21.40 -6.98
C ASP A 345 -10.33 -22.67 -7.61
N ALA A 346 -9.52 -23.45 -8.32
CA ALA A 346 -9.95 -24.73 -8.88
C ALA A 346 -10.35 -25.73 -7.77
N ALA A 347 -9.56 -25.83 -6.70
CA ALA A 347 -9.87 -26.71 -5.56
C ALA A 347 -11.20 -26.33 -4.89
N ARG A 348 -11.37 -25.04 -4.56
CA ARG A 348 -12.59 -24.49 -3.94
C ARG A 348 -13.81 -24.57 -4.86
N SER A 349 -13.62 -24.42 -6.18
CA SER A 349 -14.68 -24.61 -7.18
C SER A 349 -15.09 -26.07 -7.29
N ALA A 350 -14.15 -27.03 -7.18
CA ALA A 350 -14.47 -28.45 -7.19
C ALA A 350 -15.37 -28.84 -6.00
N LEU A 351 -15.10 -28.33 -4.80
CA LEU A 351 -15.97 -28.52 -3.63
C LEU A 351 -17.39 -28.01 -3.89
N ARG A 352 -17.54 -26.80 -4.42
CA ARG A 352 -18.85 -26.20 -4.75
C ARG A 352 -19.62 -26.96 -5.82
N LEU A 353 -18.93 -27.71 -6.66
CA LEU A 353 -19.55 -28.57 -7.67
C LEU A 353 -19.85 -29.98 -7.13
N GLY A 354 -19.66 -30.21 -5.82
CA GLY A 354 -20.01 -31.44 -5.13
C GLY A 354 -18.90 -32.46 -5.00
N ALA A 355 -17.64 -32.04 -5.06
CA ALA A 355 -16.54 -32.92 -4.71
C ALA A 355 -16.58 -33.31 -3.23
N LYS A 356 -16.41 -34.61 -2.93
CA LYS A 356 -16.41 -35.11 -1.56
C LYS A 356 -15.05 -34.93 -0.89
N GLU A 357 -13.98 -35.10 -1.67
CA GLU A 357 -12.61 -34.97 -1.20
C GLU A 357 -11.83 -34.15 -2.23
N VAL A 358 -11.13 -33.11 -1.76
CA VAL A 358 -10.25 -32.29 -2.59
C VAL A 358 -8.90 -32.16 -1.91
N THR A 359 -7.86 -32.65 -2.59
CA THR A 359 -6.48 -32.58 -2.09
C THR A 359 -5.62 -31.74 -3.03
N VAL A 360 -4.91 -30.76 -2.48
CA VAL A 360 -3.90 -29.98 -3.20
C VAL A 360 -2.54 -30.59 -2.92
N LEU A 361 -1.89 -31.15 -3.95
CA LEU A 361 -0.49 -31.60 -3.88
C LEU A 361 0.45 -30.43 -4.23
N PHE A 362 1.34 -30.09 -3.31
CA PHE A 362 2.33 -29.03 -3.52
C PHE A 362 3.75 -29.51 -3.23
N SER A 363 4.66 -29.25 -4.16
CA SER A 363 6.06 -29.72 -4.12
C SER A 363 6.94 -29.02 -3.07
N ARG A 364 6.44 -27.98 -2.39
CA ARG A 364 7.19 -27.20 -1.39
C ARG A 364 6.40 -27.07 -0.09
N SER A 365 6.94 -26.32 0.88
CA SER A 365 6.26 -26.06 2.14
C SER A 365 5.18 -25.00 2.01
N ARG A 366 4.32 -24.88 3.04
CA ARG A 366 3.30 -23.82 3.14
C ARG A 366 3.87 -22.41 2.96
N LYS A 367 5.07 -22.13 3.47
CA LYS A 367 5.71 -20.80 3.40
C LYS A 367 6.03 -20.36 1.98
N GLU A 368 6.14 -21.31 1.04
CA GLU A 368 6.52 -21.07 -0.34
C GLU A 368 5.31 -21.14 -1.28
N LEU A 369 4.10 -21.26 -0.74
CA LEU A 369 2.88 -21.35 -1.52
C LEU A 369 2.59 -19.97 -2.16
N PRO A 370 2.49 -19.88 -3.50
CA PRO A 370 2.30 -18.59 -4.16
C PRO A 370 0.95 -17.91 -3.94
N ALA A 371 -0.10 -18.67 -3.63
CA ALA A 371 -1.44 -18.13 -3.43
C ALA A 371 -1.52 -17.20 -2.21
N GLU A 372 -2.48 -16.27 -2.24
CA GLU A 372 -2.71 -15.34 -1.15
C GLU A 372 -3.03 -16.08 0.16
N PRO A 373 -2.40 -15.72 1.31
CA PRO A 373 -2.60 -16.43 2.57
C PRO A 373 -4.06 -16.57 3.01
N LEU A 374 -4.87 -15.54 2.78
CA LEU A 374 -6.31 -15.57 3.08
C LEU A 374 -7.01 -16.66 2.27
N GLU A 375 -6.71 -16.79 0.97
CA GLU A 375 -7.34 -17.78 0.10
C GLU A 375 -6.96 -19.22 0.49
N ILE A 376 -5.73 -19.42 0.99
CA ILE A 376 -5.29 -20.71 1.55
C ILE A 376 -6.11 -21.05 2.79
N SER A 377 -6.20 -20.11 3.74
CA SER A 377 -6.95 -20.32 4.98
C SER A 377 -8.44 -20.56 4.73
N GLU A 378 -9.05 -19.84 3.77
CA GLU A 378 -10.44 -20.06 3.38
C GLU A 378 -10.66 -21.41 2.69
N ALA A 379 -9.70 -21.88 1.88
CA ALA A 379 -9.77 -23.21 1.28
C ALA A 379 -9.68 -24.32 2.34
N GLU A 380 -8.80 -24.18 3.33
CA GLU A 380 -8.68 -25.14 4.45
C GLU A 380 -9.96 -25.20 5.28
N ARG A 381 -10.56 -24.03 5.57
CA ARG A 381 -11.85 -23.94 6.28
C ARG A 381 -13.00 -24.60 5.52
N GLU A 382 -12.95 -24.59 4.18
CA GLU A 382 -13.91 -25.29 3.31
C GLU A 382 -13.65 -26.80 3.20
N GLY A 383 -12.54 -27.31 3.76
CA GLY A 383 -12.20 -28.74 3.77
C GLY A 383 -11.21 -29.17 2.69
N VAL A 384 -10.55 -28.23 2.00
CA VAL A 384 -9.43 -28.57 1.10
C VAL A 384 -8.25 -29.06 1.92
N VAL A 385 -7.73 -30.26 1.59
CA VAL A 385 -6.56 -30.83 2.24
C VAL A 385 -5.30 -30.44 1.47
N PHE A 386 -4.36 -29.74 2.12
CA PHE A 386 -3.06 -29.42 1.53
C PHE A 386 -2.01 -30.47 1.91
N GLN A 387 -1.48 -31.15 0.90
CA GLN A 387 -0.40 -32.12 1.04
C GLN A 387 0.90 -31.50 0.51
N TYR A 388 1.69 -30.96 1.44
CA TYR A 388 2.95 -30.30 1.17
C TYR A 388 4.09 -31.28 0.89
N LEU A 389 5.22 -30.75 0.42
CA LEU A 389 6.44 -31.51 0.12
C LEU A 389 6.18 -32.75 -0.74
N SER A 390 5.30 -32.62 -1.73
CA SER A 390 4.80 -33.75 -2.53
C SER A 390 5.04 -33.50 -4.01
N VAL A 391 5.92 -34.30 -4.60
CA VAL A 391 6.28 -34.24 -6.02
C VAL A 391 5.52 -35.33 -6.78
N PRO A 392 4.61 -34.98 -7.70
CA PRO A 392 3.91 -35.98 -8.49
C PRO A 392 4.89 -36.73 -9.40
N THR A 393 4.79 -38.06 -9.44
CA THR A 393 5.68 -38.93 -10.24
C THR A 393 4.97 -39.56 -11.43
N LYS A 394 3.71 -39.99 -11.27
CA LYS A 394 2.93 -40.65 -12.32
C LYS A 394 1.43 -40.54 -12.04
N ILE A 395 0.65 -40.29 -13.09
CA ILE A 395 -0.80 -40.41 -13.06
C ILE A 395 -1.18 -41.87 -13.36
N THR A 396 -1.98 -42.47 -12.48
CA THR A 396 -2.48 -43.84 -12.68
C THR A 396 -3.82 -43.82 -13.39
N ALA A 397 -3.98 -44.73 -14.35
CA ALA A 397 -5.20 -44.86 -15.13
C ALA A 397 -5.56 -46.33 -15.34
N PHE A 398 -6.86 -46.62 -15.47
CA PHE A 398 -7.42 -47.91 -15.85
C PHE A 398 -8.40 -47.69 -17.01
N ASN A 399 -8.27 -48.46 -18.10
CA ASN A 399 -9.06 -48.27 -19.34
C ASN A 399 -9.06 -46.81 -19.85
N GLY A 400 -7.89 -46.17 -19.79
CA GLY A 400 -7.68 -44.79 -20.22
C GLY A 400 -8.38 -43.73 -19.37
N LYS A 401 -8.94 -44.08 -18.20
CA LYS A 401 -9.55 -43.14 -17.25
C LYS A 401 -8.68 -43.06 -16.00
N VAL A 402 -8.50 -41.84 -15.47
CA VAL A 402 -7.74 -41.60 -14.23
C VAL A 402 -8.32 -42.39 -13.06
N THR A 403 -7.44 -42.95 -12.23
CA THR A 403 -7.77 -43.63 -10.98
C THR A 403 -7.03 -43.05 -9.77
N GLY A 404 -6.00 -42.22 -10.01
CA GLY A 404 -5.18 -41.67 -8.95
C GLY A 404 -3.86 -41.07 -9.44
N ILE A 405 -3.03 -40.70 -8.47
CA ILE A 405 -1.71 -40.16 -8.69
C ILE A 405 -0.70 -40.75 -7.70
N CYS A 406 0.49 -41.06 -8.20
CA CYS A 406 1.67 -41.38 -7.42
C CYS A 406 2.48 -40.12 -7.14
N PHE A 407 3.05 -40.03 -5.95
CA PHE A 407 3.94 -38.94 -5.58
C PHE A 407 5.00 -39.40 -4.59
N LYS A 408 6.08 -38.64 -4.52
CA LYS A 408 7.19 -38.84 -3.58
C LYS A 408 7.42 -37.59 -2.74
N GLU A 409 8.16 -37.75 -1.67
CA GLU A 409 8.48 -36.66 -0.77
C GLU A 409 9.55 -35.75 -1.38
N ALA A 410 9.34 -34.44 -1.29
CA ALA A 410 10.24 -33.42 -1.80
C ALA A 410 11.39 -33.19 -0.82
N VAL A 411 12.63 -33.25 -1.31
CA VAL A 411 13.80 -32.78 -0.57
C VAL A 411 14.17 -31.39 -1.08
N LEU A 412 14.10 -30.40 -0.20
CA LEU A 412 14.40 -29.01 -0.52
C LEU A 412 15.81 -28.62 -0.06
N SER A 413 16.45 -27.71 -0.81
CA SER A 413 17.71 -27.10 -0.41
C SER A 413 17.55 -26.18 0.80
N SER A 414 18.67 -25.77 1.41
CA SER A 414 18.70 -24.55 2.21
C SER A 414 18.16 -23.35 1.40
N PRO A 415 17.57 -22.33 2.05
CA PRO A 415 17.16 -21.11 1.38
C PRO A 415 18.30 -20.49 0.58
N THR A 416 18.02 -20.09 -0.66
CA THR A 416 18.93 -19.27 -1.48
C THR A 416 19.05 -17.86 -0.89
N SER A 417 19.97 -17.04 -1.42
CA SER A 417 20.10 -15.61 -1.06
C SER A 417 18.80 -14.81 -1.24
N LEU A 418 17.88 -15.27 -2.09
CA LEU A 418 16.55 -14.70 -2.28
C LEU A 418 15.47 -15.34 -1.37
N GLY A 419 15.88 -16.10 -0.35
CA GLY A 419 15.01 -16.79 0.60
C GLY A 419 14.27 -18.02 0.05
N ARG A 420 14.38 -18.32 -1.24
CA ARG A 420 13.68 -19.44 -1.90
C ARG A 420 14.44 -20.75 -1.76
N ARG A 421 13.77 -21.87 -1.49
CA ARG A 421 14.39 -23.20 -1.54
C ARG A 421 14.20 -23.84 -2.92
N ARG A 422 15.23 -24.57 -3.37
CA ARG A 422 15.19 -25.35 -4.62
C ARG A 422 14.76 -26.78 -4.31
N LEU A 423 13.97 -27.38 -5.20
CA LEU A 423 13.71 -28.82 -5.15
C LEU A 423 14.98 -29.53 -5.61
N LEU A 424 15.60 -30.31 -4.73
CA LEU A 424 16.83 -31.05 -5.03
C LEU A 424 16.50 -32.42 -5.64
N SER A 425 15.55 -33.12 -5.05
CA SER A 425 15.17 -34.46 -5.46
C SER A 425 13.78 -34.82 -4.93
N ALA A 426 13.22 -35.90 -5.48
CA ALA A 426 12.06 -36.57 -4.93
C ALA A 426 12.50 -37.94 -4.40
N GLN A 427 12.40 -38.15 -3.10
CA GLN A 427 12.93 -39.33 -2.40
C GLN A 427 11.84 -40.05 -1.60
N GLY A 428 12.21 -41.18 -1.01
CA GLY A 428 11.32 -41.98 -0.16
C GLY A 428 10.39 -42.92 -0.93
N LEU A 429 9.53 -43.59 -0.15
CA LEU A 429 8.53 -44.53 -0.67
C LEU A 429 7.50 -43.78 -1.52
N GLU A 430 7.19 -44.32 -2.70
CA GLU A 430 6.13 -43.77 -3.55
C GLU A 430 4.75 -43.98 -2.90
N LYS A 431 4.06 -42.88 -2.64
CA LYS A 431 2.71 -42.85 -2.07
C LYS A 431 1.68 -42.72 -3.18
N LYS A 432 0.45 -43.19 -2.93
CA LYS A 432 -0.66 -43.18 -3.89
C LYS A 432 -1.87 -42.48 -3.31
N LEU A 433 -2.48 -41.59 -4.09
CA LEU A 433 -3.79 -41.00 -3.81
C LEU A 433 -4.77 -41.42 -4.88
N LYS A 434 -5.98 -41.84 -4.47
CA LYS A 434 -7.07 -42.13 -5.41
C LYS A 434 -7.71 -40.83 -5.88
N ALA A 435 -7.99 -40.72 -7.17
CA ALA A 435 -8.59 -39.54 -7.76
C ALA A 435 -9.41 -39.91 -8.99
N ASP A 436 -10.55 -39.25 -9.15
CA ASP A 436 -11.43 -39.39 -10.32
C ASP A 436 -11.29 -38.19 -11.28
N LEU A 437 -10.68 -37.09 -10.79
CA LEU A 437 -10.25 -35.93 -11.56
C LEU A 437 -8.88 -35.45 -11.04
N ILE A 438 -7.95 -35.18 -11.95
CA ILE A 438 -6.69 -34.50 -11.67
C ILE A 438 -6.70 -33.15 -12.37
N ILE A 439 -6.54 -32.07 -11.59
CA ILE A 439 -6.42 -30.71 -12.10
C ILE A 439 -4.94 -30.31 -12.05
N THR A 440 -4.29 -30.21 -13.20
CA THR A 440 -2.90 -29.76 -13.28
C THR A 440 -2.82 -28.23 -13.25
N SER A 441 -1.66 -27.67 -12.89
CA SER A 441 -1.44 -26.23 -12.93
C SER A 441 -0.12 -25.90 -13.62
N PRO A 442 -0.03 -26.11 -14.95
CA PRO A 442 1.17 -25.80 -15.72
C PRO A 442 1.42 -24.29 -15.76
N THR A 443 2.60 -23.93 -16.27
CA THR A 443 2.82 -22.56 -16.74
C THR A 443 2.02 -22.35 -18.02
N TYR A 444 1.43 -21.16 -18.18
CA TYR A 444 0.68 -20.80 -19.38
C TYR A 444 1.50 -19.87 -20.26
N ILE A 445 1.35 -20.02 -21.57
CA ILE A 445 1.98 -19.20 -22.60
C ILE A 445 0.92 -18.58 -23.52
N PRO A 446 1.27 -17.50 -24.23
CA PRO A 446 0.43 -16.95 -25.28
C PRO A 446 0.25 -17.97 -26.42
N ASP A 447 -0.95 -18.01 -27.00
CA ASP A 447 -1.22 -18.78 -28.21
C ASP A 447 -0.93 -17.92 -29.44
N LEU A 448 0.30 -18.02 -29.95
CA LEU A 448 0.78 -17.26 -31.12
C LEU A 448 0.68 -18.06 -32.42
N SER A 449 -0.07 -19.17 -32.44
CA SER A 449 -0.18 -20.05 -33.62
C SER A 449 -0.60 -19.30 -34.89
N ALA A 450 -1.59 -18.41 -34.79
CA ALA A 450 -2.08 -17.58 -35.89
C ALA A 450 -1.06 -16.51 -36.36
N PHE A 451 -0.12 -16.12 -35.49
CA PHE A 451 0.81 -15.01 -35.74
C PHE A 451 2.26 -15.48 -35.88
N ARG A 452 2.51 -16.79 -35.92
CA ARG A 452 3.83 -17.37 -35.74
C ARG A 452 4.86 -16.85 -36.74
N ASN A 453 4.41 -16.60 -37.97
CA ASN A 453 5.25 -16.17 -39.09
C ASN A 453 5.22 -14.66 -39.33
N THR A 454 4.31 -13.94 -38.69
CA THR A 454 4.09 -12.51 -38.92
C THR A 454 4.60 -11.65 -37.76
N VAL A 455 4.51 -12.14 -36.52
CA VAL A 455 4.88 -11.37 -35.32
C VAL A 455 6.19 -11.89 -34.71
N PRO A 456 7.21 -11.03 -34.52
CA PRO A 456 8.46 -11.41 -33.85
C PRO A 456 8.24 -11.96 -32.42
N GLN A 457 8.92 -13.04 -32.10
CA GLN A 457 8.80 -13.74 -30.81
C GLN A 457 10.13 -13.78 -30.06
N THR A 458 10.04 -13.81 -28.73
CA THR A 458 11.19 -14.05 -27.86
C THR A 458 11.46 -15.56 -27.71
N ALA A 459 12.63 -15.90 -27.16
CA ALA A 459 12.96 -17.28 -26.78
C ALA A 459 11.99 -17.92 -25.77
N TRP A 460 11.17 -17.10 -25.09
CA TRP A 460 10.19 -17.55 -24.11
C TRP A 460 8.80 -17.83 -24.69
N ASN A 461 8.66 -17.74 -26.03
CA ASN A 461 7.40 -17.88 -26.76
C ASN A 461 6.37 -16.80 -26.38
N THR A 462 6.87 -15.57 -26.15
CA THR A 462 6.10 -14.33 -25.97
C THR A 462 6.39 -13.36 -27.12
N ILE A 463 5.57 -12.32 -27.27
CA ILE A 463 5.74 -11.32 -28.34
C ILE A 463 6.93 -10.41 -28.01
N HIS A 464 7.82 -10.18 -28.99
CA HIS A 464 8.93 -9.25 -28.86
C HIS A 464 8.47 -7.80 -29.09
N VAL A 465 8.73 -6.93 -28.11
CA VAL A 465 8.38 -5.51 -28.14
C VAL A 465 9.51 -4.67 -27.57
N ASP A 466 9.52 -3.38 -27.88
CA ASP A 466 10.29 -2.40 -27.12
C ASP A 466 9.73 -2.31 -25.68
N PRO A 467 10.56 -2.44 -24.63
CA PRO A 467 10.09 -2.56 -23.25
C PRO A 467 9.51 -1.25 -22.68
N LEU A 468 9.87 -0.10 -23.26
CA LEU A 468 9.36 1.21 -22.82
C LEU A 468 7.98 1.46 -23.44
N THR A 469 7.89 1.32 -24.76
CA THR A 469 6.74 1.73 -25.59
C THR A 469 5.76 0.59 -25.86
N LEU A 470 6.15 -0.67 -25.68
CA LEU A 470 5.37 -1.86 -26.03
C LEU A 470 5.00 -1.97 -27.54
N ALA A 471 5.70 -1.20 -28.39
CA ALA A 471 5.62 -1.31 -29.83
C ALA A 471 6.36 -2.56 -30.32
N THR A 472 5.80 -3.25 -31.31
CA THR A 472 6.54 -4.29 -32.03
C THR A 472 7.39 -3.66 -33.14
N PRO A 473 8.31 -4.41 -33.77
CA PRO A 473 9.00 -3.95 -34.97
C PRO A 473 8.08 -3.71 -36.19
N ILE A 474 6.81 -4.13 -36.14
CA ILE A 474 5.84 -3.95 -37.22
C ILE A 474 5.10 -2.64 -36.99
N GLU A 475 5.12 -1.77 -37.99
CA GLU A 475 4.44 -0.49 -37.96
C GLU A 475 2.94 -0.64 -37.66
N GLY A 476 2.45 0.19 -36.71
CA GLY A 476 1.08 0.19 -36.22
C GLY A 476 0.70 -1.00 -35.33
N LEU A 477 1.63 -1.91 -35.00
CA LEU A 477 1.35 -3.08 -34.17
C LEU A 477 2.01 -2.99 -32.79
N PHE A 478 1.20 -3.18 -31.76
CA PHE A 478 1.59 -3.15 -30.36
C PHE A 478 1.16 -4.44 -29.65
N ALA A 479 1.83 -4.79 -28.56
CA ALA A 479 1.42 -5.93 -27.74
C ALA A 479 1.63 -5.63 -26.25
N GLY A 480 0.78 -6.20 -25.39
CA GLY A 480 0.85 -5.93 -23.95
C GLY A 480 0.32 -7.05 -23.06
N GLY A 481 0.58 -6.91 -21.77
CA GLY A 481 0.16 -7.87 -20.74
C GLY A 481 0.88 -9.21 -20.87
N ASP A 482 0.20 -10.28 -20.46
CA ASP A 482 0.79 -11.63 -20.43
C ASP A 482 1.27 -12.14 -21.80
N ALA A 483 0.81 -11.54 -22.90
CA ALA A 483 1.29 -11.83 -24.25
C ALA A 483 2.78 -11.48 -24.45
N VAL A 484 3.29 -10.52 -23.67
CA VAL A 484 4.66 -10.02 -23.71
C VAL A 484 5.49 -10.55 -22.54
N THR A 485 4.94 -10.45 -21.33
CA THR A 485 5.68 -10.75 -20.09
C THR A 485 5.58 -12.20 -19.64
N GLY A 486 4.66 -12.98 -20.22
CA GLY A 486 4.11 -14.17 -19.59
C GLY A 486 3.19 -13.80 -18.42
N PRO A 487 2.57 -14.80 -17.75
CA PRO A 487 1.58 -14.58 -16.70
C PRO A 487 2.09 -13.69 -15.56
N LYS A 488 1.47 -12.52 -15.38
CA LYS A 488 1.70 -11.60 -14.25
C LYS A 488 0.42 -11.39 -13.45
N ASN A 489 0.49 -10.55 -12.42
CA ASN A 489 -0.70 -10.22 -11.62
C ASN A 489 -1.61 -9.21 -12.35
N PHE A 490 -2.86 -9.14 -11.89
CA PHE A 490 -3.90 -8.31 -12.49
C PHE A 490 -3.52 -6.82 -12.63
N ILE A 491 -2.87 -6.23 -11.63
CA ILE A 491 -2.57 -4.79 -11.62
C ILE A 491 -1.42 -4.44 -12.59
N GLU A 492 -0.47 -5.34 -12.80
CA GLU A 492 0.55 -5.21 -13.86
C GLU A 492 -0.08 -5.25 -15.27
N ALA A 493 -1.09 -6.09 -15.46
CA ALA A 493 -1.79 -6.18 -16.75
C ALA A 493 -2.57 -4.87 -17.07
N LEU A 494 -3.17 -4.22 -16.07
CA LEU A 494 -3.75 -2.87 -16.24
C LEU A 494 -2.67 -1.84 -16.59
N ALA A 495 -1.54 -1.85 -15.88
CA ALA A 495 -0.44 -0.93 -16.18
C ALA A 495 0.09 -1.07 -17.61
N ALA A 496 0.22 -2.30 -18.11
CA ALA A 496 0.57 -2.55 -19.51
C ALA A 496 -0.47 -1.98 -20.48
N GLY A 497 -1.77 -2.09 -20.17
CA GLY A 497 -2.86 -1.53 -20.98
C GLY A 497 -2.80 -0.01 -21.08
N ARG A 498 -2.55 0.67 -19.96
CA ARG A 498 -2.36 2.12 -19.94
C ARG A 498 -1.13 2.56 -20.73
N LYS A 499 0.00 1.88 -20.49
CA LYS A 499 1.27 2.15 -21.18
C LYS A 499 1.13 2.04 -22.69
N VAL A 500 0.48 0.97 -23.17
CA VAL A 500 0.31 0.76 -24.61
C VAL A 500 -0.73 1.70 -25.23
N ALA A 501 -1.77 2.10 -24.50
CA ALA A 501 -2.71 3.12 -24.96
C ALA A 501 -2.03 4.46 -25.21
N LEU A 502 -1.11 4.89 -24.32
CA LEU A 502 -0.31 6.10 -24.55
C LEU A 502 0.57 5.96 -25.80
N SER A 503 1.21 4.80 -25.99
CA SER A 503 2.03 4.55 -27.19
C SER A 503 1.21 4.59 -28.48
N ILE A 504 0.04 3.97 -28.49
CA ILE A 504 -0.89 4.01 -29.63
C ILE A 504 -1.35 5.44 -29.90
N HIS A 505 -1.71 6.20 -28.86
CA HIS A 505 -2.13 7.59 -29.01
C HIS A 505 -1.03 8.46 -29.64
N ARG A 506 0.22 8.32 -29.19
CA ARG A 506 1.37 9.04 -29.73
C ARG A 506 1.69 8.65 -31.16
N TYR A 507 1.70 7.35 -31.44
CA TYR A 507 1.88 6.84 -32.80
C TYR A 507 0.86 7.43 -33.77
N LEU A 508 -0.43 7.41 -33.40
CA LEU A 508 -1.51 7.94 -34.25
C LEU A 508 -1.53 9.47 -34.34
N SER A 509 -0.86 10.17 -33.41
CA SER A 509 -0.74 11.63 -33.40
C SER A 509 0.58 12.13 -34.01
N GLY A 510 1.47 11.22 -34.43
CA GLY A 510 2.80 11.58 -34.95
C GLY A 510 3.79 12.08 -33.89
N GLU A 511 3.53 11.79 -32.61
CA GLU A 511 4.40 12.15 -31.50
C GLU A 511 5.47 11.08 -31.25
N ASP A 512 6.62 11.49 -30.71
CA ASP A 512 7.65 10.53 -30.28
C ASP A 512 7.14 9.65 -29.13
N LEU A 513 7.24 8.33 -29.33
CA LEU A 513 6.78 7.34 -28.36
C LEU A 513 7.54 7.42 -27.02
N ARG A 514 8.78 7.91 -27.02
CA ARG A 514 9.69 7.82 -25.86
C ARG A 514 9.68 9.04 -24.94
N THR A 515 9.25 10.20 -25.44
CA THR A 515 9.23 11.48 -24.72
C THR A 515 8.48 11.42 -23.38
N ASN A 516 8.99 12.06 -22.32
CA ASN A 516 8.32 12.23 -21.01
C ASN A 516 7.76 10.92 -20.42
N ARG A 517 8.61 9.91 -20.24
CA ARG A 517 8.25 8.61 -19.65
C ARG A 517 9.04 8.26 -18.39
N GLU A 518 9.79 9.21 -17.84
CA GLU A 518 10.64 9.05 -16.66
C GLU A 518 9.81 8.70 -15.42
N ASP A 519 8.58 9.19 -15.35
CA ASP A 519 7.65 8.95 -14.24
C ASP A 519 6.76 7.71 -14.44
N GLU A 520 6.91 6.96 -15.53
CA GLU A 520 6.14 5.72 -15.75
C GLU A 520 6.63 4.58 -14.85
N GLY A 521 5.72 4.05 -14.04
CA GLY A 521 5.95 2.85 -13.25
C GLY A 521 6.07 3.12 -11.76
N LEU A 522 6.93 2.37 -11.09
CA LEU A 522 7.08 2.41 -9.63
C LEU A 522 7.99 3.57 -9.23
N SER A 523 7.53 4.41 -8.31
CA SER A 523 8.39 5.43 -7.70
C SER A 523 9.32 4.79 -6.67
N THR A 524 10.60 5.15 -6.72
CA THR A 524 11.64 4.66 -5.80
C THR A 524 11.84 5.55 -4.57
N GLU A 525 11.23 6.74 -4.54
CA GLU A 525 11.35 7.66 -3.41
C GLU A 525 10.34 7.30 -2.32
N LEU A 526 10.84 6.74 -1.22
CA LEU A 526 10.00 6.40 -0.07
C LEU A 526 9.96 7.56 0.91
N VAL A 527 8.79 8.15 1.07
CA VAL A 527 8.52 9.12 2.14
C VAL A 527 8.64 8.42 3.49
N SER A 528 9.56 8.90 4.34
CA SER A 528 9.58 8.55 5.75
C SER A 528 8.59 9.44 6.51
N VAL A 529 7.80 8.84 7.39
CA VAL A 529 6.88 9.54 8.29
C VAL A 529 7.25 9.20 9.73
N ARG A 530 6.99 10.14 10.66
CA ARG A 530 7.16 9.87 12.09
C ARG A 530 6.08 8.91 12.57
N ILE A 531 6.49 7.89 13.32
CA ILE A 531 5.62 6.82 13.80
C ILE A 531 5.65 6.64 15.33
N ASP A 532 6.55 7.35 16.02
CA ASP A 532 6.79 7.26 17.45
C ASP A 532 5.57 7.64 18.30
N LYS A 533 4.72 8.54 17.80
CA LYS A 533 3.51 9.02 18.49
C LYS A 533 2.22 8.40 17.95
N VAL A 534 2.29 7.36 17.13
CA VAL A 534 1.12 6.75 16.50
C VAL A 534 0.59 5.60 17.33
N GLU A 535 -0.68 5.68 17.72
CA GLU A 535 -1.36 4.60 18.45
C GLU A 535 -1.56 3.35 17.56
N THR A 536 -1.35 2.18 18.15
CA THR A 536 -1.64 0.89 17.53
C THR A 536 -3.14 0.64 17.50
N LYS A 537 -3.65 0.16 16.36
CA LYS A 537 -5.07 -0.17 16.15
C LYS A 537 -5.16 -1.42 15.27
N PRO A 538 -6.05 -2.37 15.59
CA PRO A 538 -6.22 -3.58 14.77
C PRO A 538 -6.69 -3.20 13.36
N ARG A 539 -6.21 -3.96 12.37
CA ARG A 539 -6.70 -3.88 10.99
C ARG A 539 -8.10 -4.47 10.90
N VAL A 540 -8.97 -3.81 10.15
CA VAL A 540 -10.31 -4.35 9.89
C VAL A 540 -10.21 -5.61 9.03
N GLU A 541 -10.86 -6.67 9.50
CA GLU A 541 -10.99 -7.92 8.77
C GLU A 541 -12.29 -7.93 7.95
N GLU A 542 -12.25 -8.59 6.79
CA GLU A 542 -13.45 -8.85 6.00
C GLU A 542 -14.26 -9.98 6.66
N PRO A 543 -15.53 -9.75 7.02
CA PRO A 543 -16.39 -10.86 7.42
C PRO A 543 -16.53 -11.84 6.25
N ALA A 544 -16.68 -13.14 6.56
CA ALA A 544 -16.83 -14.16 5.53
C ALA A 544 -18.14 -14.92 5.71
N LEU A 545 -18.73 -15.39 4.61
CA LEU A 545 -19.91 -16.27 4.65
C LEU A 545 -19.65 -17.50 5.52
N SER A 546 -20.70 -18.03 6.15
CA SER A 546 -20.57 -19.28 6.90
C SER A 546 -20.27 -20.47 5.98
N ILE A 547 -19.59 -21.51 6.49
CA ILE A 547 -19.26 -22.70 5.68
C ILE A 547 -20.50 -23.33 5.04
N LYS A 548 -21.63 -23.36 5.77
CA LYS A 548 -22.91 -23.87 5.29
C LYS A 548 -23.45 -23.10 4.07
N GLU A 549 -23.23 -21.78 4.00
CA GLU A 549 -23.70 -20.96 2.89
C GLU A 549 -22.80 -21.02 1.65
N ARG A 550 -21.56 -21.50 1.83
CA ARG A 550 -20.60 -21.74 0.74
C ARG A 550 -20.81 -23.08 0.06
N ASP A 551 -21.42 -24.03 0.78
CA ASP A 551 -21.68 -25.36 0.26
C ASP A 551 -22.58 -25.29 -0.99
N HIS A 552 -22.14 -25.96 -2.04
CA HIS A 552 -22.80 -25.95 -3.35
C HIS A 552 -23.17 -24.56 -3.91
N SER A 553 -22.42 -23.53 -3.51
CA SER A 553 -22.78 -22.13 -3.76
C SER A 553 -21.58 -21.32 -4.24
N PHE A 554 -21.79 -20.53 -5.30
CA PHE A 554 -20.80 -19.58 -5.83
C PHE A 554 -21.03 -18.15 -5.32
N LYS A 555 -21.79 -17.97 -4.23
CA LYS A 555 -21.92 -16.66 -3.56
C LYS A 555 -20.53 -16.13 -3.16
N GLU A 556 -20.39 -14.82 -3.21
CA GLU A 556 -19.16 -14.14 -2.81
C GLU A 556 -18.85 -14.44 -1.34
N VAL A 557 -17.64 -14.96 -1.06
CA VAL A 557 -17.29 -15.40 0.30
C VAL A 557 -16.98 -14.24 1.23
N ASN A 558 -16.09 -13.34 0.78
CA ASN A 558 -15.67 -12.20 1.58
C ASN A 558 -16.75 -11.13 1.48
N LEU A 559 -17.29 -10.69 2.59
CA LEU A 559 -18.35 -9.68 2.69
C LEU A 559 -17.76 -8.32 3.07
N LEU A 560 -18.53 -7.26 2.83
CA LEU A 560 -18.14 -5.92 3.28
C LEU A 560 -18.33 -5.75 4.79
N PRO A 561 -17.36 -5.17 5.51
CA PRO A 561 -17.54 -4.71 6.89
C PRO A 561 -18.57 -3.57 7.00
N SER A 562 -18.91 -3.21 8.23
CA SER A 562 -19.78 -2.05 8.50
C SER A 562 -19.12 -0.73 8.06
N LYS A 563 -19.95 0.30 7.85
CA LYS A 563 -19.48 1.65 7.52
C LYS A 563 -18.52 2.19 8.58
N GLU A 564 -18.81 1.93 9.85
CA GLU A 564 -18.03 2.37 11.00
C GLU A 564 -16.65 1.70 11.00
N ALA A 565 -16.58 0.41 10.67
CA ALA A 565 -15.31 -0.30 10.53
C ALA A 565 -14.48 0.31 9.39
N ILE A 566 -15.10 0.60 8.24
CA ILE A 566 -14.40 1.21 7.10
C ILE A 566 -13.86 2.61 7.42
N LEU A 567 -14.64 3.43 8.13
CA LEU A 567 -14.19 4.74 8.60
C LEU A 567 -13.00 4.60 9.57
N SER A 568 -13.09 3.68 10.53
CA SER A 568 -12.01 3.37 11.47
C SER A 568 -10.73 2.92 10.75
N GLU A 569 -10.85 2.05 9.74
CA GLU A 569 -9.72 1.57 8.94
C GLU A 569 -9.06 2.72 8.17
N ALA A 570 -9.85 3.60 7.55
CA ALA A 570 -9.32 4.77 6.84
C ALA A 570 -8.61 5.76 7.78
N GLN A 571 -9.13 5.95 9.00
CA GLN A 571 -8.54 6.81 10.03
C GLN A 571 -7.22 6.27 10.59
N ARG A 572 -6.84 5.02 10.31
CA ARG A 572 -5.50 4.48 10.64
C ARG A 572 -4.42 5.03 9.69
N CYS A 573 -4.79 5.63 8.55
CA CYS A 573 -3.84 6.13 7.56
C CYS A 573 -2.90 7.21 8.14
N LEU A 574 -1.61 7.14 7.79
CA LEU A 574 -0.62 8.14 8.20
C LEU A 574 -0.53 9.36 7.25
N HIS A 575 -1.35 9.40 6.20
CA HIS A 575 -1.40 10.49 5.22
C HIS A 575 -0.04 10.88 4.62
N CYS A 576 0.85 9.91 4.41
CA CYS A 576 2.25 10.13 4.01
C CYS A 576 2.40 11.07 2.80
N GLY A 577 3.35 12.01 2.90
CA GLY A 577 3.87 12.80 1.80
C GLY A 577 3.08 14.06 1.43
N ILE A 578 1.85 14.24 1.92
CA ILE A 578 1.03 15.42 1.62
C ILE A 578 0.43 15.99 2.90
N CYS A 579 0.19 17.30 2.91
CA CYS A 579 -0.46 17.96 4.04
C CYS A 579 -1.93 17.53 4.14
N HIS A 580 -2.33 16.96 5.27
CA HIS A 580 -3.73 16.57 5.56
C HIS A 580 -4.50 17.60 6.40
N GLN A 581 -3.87 18.75 6.70
CA GLN A 581 -4.47 19.85 7.47
C GLN A 581 -4.80 19.54 8.95
N CYS A 582 -3.94 18.79 9.63
CA CYS A 582 -4.07 18.43 11.05
C CYS A 582 -3.73 19.55 12.05
N ASP A 583 -3.44 20.77 11.59
CA ASP A 583 -3.09 21.95 12.38
C ASP A 583 -1.83 21.83 13.27
N THR A 584 -1.15 20.68 13.32
CA THR A 584 0.02 20.44 14.17
C THR A 584 1.15 21.43 13.94
N CYS A 585 1.50 21.70 12.68
CA CYS A 585 2.57 22.65 12.35
C CYS A 585 2.25 24.09 12.82
N MET A 586 0.97 24.50 12.76
CA MET A 586 0.50 25.78 13.25
C MET A 586 0.56 25.83 14.78
N ILE A 587 0.03 24.80 15.45
CA ILE A 587 0.00 24.70 16.92
C ILE A 587 1.40 24.63 17.53
N GLN A 588 2.32 23.92 16.88
CA GLN A 588 3.69 23.71 17.39
C GLN A 588 4.65 24.84 16.99
N CYS A 589 4.24 25.81 16.17
CA CYS A 589 5.11 26.90 15.75
C CYS A 589 5.43 27.84 16.92
N PRO A 590 6.68 27.93 17.39
CA PRO A 590 7.03 28.73 18.57
C PRO A 590 6.89 30.25 18.35
N GLU A 591 6.94 30.69 17.09
CA GLU A 591 6.91 32.11 16.72
C GLU A 591 5.57 32.55 16.11
N GLY A 592 4.58 31.64 16.03
CA GLY A 592 3.30 31.93 15.37
C GLY A 592 3.46 32.32 13.89
N ALA A 593 4.47 31.76 13.21
CA ALA A 593 4.81 32.07 11.82
C ALA A 593 3.94 31.33 10.81
N ILE A 594 3.15 30.33 11.22
CA ILE A 594 2.31 29.52 10.32
C ILE A 594 0.85 29.89 10.54
N SER A 595 0.11 30.14 9.46
CA SER A 595 -1.32 30.48 9.48
C SER A 595 -2.11 29.63 8.50
N LYS A 596 -3.36 29.30 8.83
CA LYS A 596 -4.25 28.48 8.01
C LYS A 596 -4.90 29.31 6.89
N ARG A 597 -5.06 28.69 5.72
CA ARG A 597 -5.86 29.19 4.59
C ARG A 597 -6.76 28.08 4.06
N GLU A 598 -7.66 28.43 3.14
CA GLU A 598 -8.63 27.49 2.55
C GLU A 598 -7.95 26.26 1.89
N ALA A 599 -6.80 26.45 1.25
CA ALA A 599 -6.04 25.40 0.56
C ALA A 599 -4.85 24.83 1.38
N GLY A 600 -4.73 25.11 2.68
CA GLY A 600 -3.63 24.60 3.50
C GLY A 600 -3.04 25.63 4.48
N TYR A 601 -1.72 25.84 4.45
CA TYR A 601 -1.04 26.75 5.36
C TYR A 601 -0.05 27.66 4.64
N ILE A 602 0.15 28.86 5.18
CA ILE A 602 1.18 29.81 4.73
C ILE A 602 2.15 30.11 5.87
N ILE A 603 3.42 30.19 5.51
CA ILE A 603 4.52 30.54 6.39
C ILE A 603 4.88 32.01 6.19
N ASN A 604 4.76 32.82 7.24
CA ASN A 604 5.30 34.16 7.29
C ASN A 604 6.81 34.07 7.59
N TYR A 605 7.63 34.25 6.56
CA TYR A 605 9.08 34.16 6.67
C TYR A 605 9.71 35.31 7.48
N GLU A 606 9.02 36.44 7.64
CA GLU A 606 9.45 37.55 8.52
C GLU A 606 9.27 37.24 10.00
N LYS A 607 8.52 36.18 10.35
CA LYS A 607 8.41 35.66 11.73
C LYS A 607 9.19 34.36 11.93
N CYS A 608 9.56 33.67 10.86
CA CYS A 608 10.15 32.35 10.93
C CYS A 608 11.63 32.41 11.37
N THR A 609 11.95 31.85 12.54
CA THR A 609 13.34 31.70 13.02
C THR A 609 14.10 30.53 12.39
N GLY A 610 13.43 29.75 11.53
CA GLY A 610 13.99 28.53 10.95
C GLY A 610 14.35 27.47 11.99
N CYS A 611 13.61 27.36 13.09
CA CYS A 611 13.88 26.38 14.14
C CYS A 611 13.63 24.90 13.74
N ARG A 612 13.04 24.62 12.56
CA ARG A 612 12.70 23.28 12.05
C ARG A 612 11.66 22.48 12.88
N VAL A 613 11.04 23.07 13.90
CA VAL A 613 10.00 22.44 14.73
C VAL A 613 8.79 21.98 13.90
N CYS A 614 8.34 22.80 12.94
CA CYS A 614 7.22 22.44 12.08
C CYS A 614 7.50 21.19 11.23
N VAL A 615 8.75 21.00 10.78
CA VAL A 615 9.18 19.81 10.04
C VAL A 615 9.25 18.61 10.97
N GLN A 616 9.88 18.76 12.13
CA GLN A 616 9.97 17.69 13.11
C GLN A 616 8.58 17.22 13.55
N GLU A 617 7.64 18.14 13.79
CA GLU A 617 6.30 17.80 14.26
C GLU A 617 5.30 17.44 13.17
N CYS A 618 5.65 17.55 11.88
CA CYS A 618 4.75 17.19 10.79
C CYS A 618 4.56 15.65 10.73
N PRO A 619 3.35 15.12 11.00
CA PRO A 619 3.14 13.68 11.04
C PRO A 619 3.19 13.03 9.64
N THR A 620 2.99 13.82 8.58
CA THR A 620 2.93 13.34 7.20
C THR A 620 4.20 13.59 6.41
N SER A 621 5.19 14.29 6.98
CA SER A 621 6.43 14.73 6.30
C SER A 621 6.20 15.60 5.05
N ALA A 622 5.12 16.39 5.05
CA ALA A 622 4.76 17.32 3.98
C ALA A 622 5.52 18.66 4.03
N ILE A 623 6.26 18.93 5.11
CA ILE A 623 7.10 20.13 5.24
C ILE A 623 8.56 19.70 5.09
N GLU A 624 9.28 20.35 4.19
CA GLU A 624 10.71 20.14 3.97
C GLU A 624 11.53 21.30 4.48
N MET A 625 12.65 20.97 5.11
CA MET A 625 13.69 21.90 5.49
C MET A 625 14.95 21.08 5.80
N PRO A 626 16.09 21.33 5.14
CA PRO A 626 17.35 20.67 5.48
C PRO A 626 17.78 21.08 6.90
N ALA A 627 18.40 20.15 7.63
CA ALA A 627 19.10 20.49 8.86
C ALA A 627 20.38 21.23 8.51
N VAL A 628 20.73 22.26 9.29
CA VAL A 628 22.06 22.89 9.17
C VAL A 628 23.14 22.01 9.81
N GLY A 629 22.77 21.18 10.80
CA GLY A 629 23.73 20.36 11.56
C GLY A 629 24.57 21.17 12.53
N ALA A 630 24.10 22.37 12.91
CA ALA A 630 24.77 23.30 13.81
C ALA A 630 23.76 24.26 14.46
N CYS A 631 24.16 24.89 15.57
CA CYS A 631 23.35 25.85 16.31
C CYS A 631 23.22 27.16 15.53
N ILE A 632 21.98 27.48 15.17
CA ILE A 632 21.59 28.70 14.45
C ILE A 632 21.04 29.79 15.38
N ALA A 633 21.23 29.70 16.69
CA ALA A 633 20.68 30.66 17.66
C ALA A 633 19.14 30.86 17.62
N CYS A 634 18.36 29.89 17.10
CA CYS A 634 16.89 30.01 17.05
C CYS A 634 16.22 30.08 18.45
N GLY A 635 16.94 29.71 19.50
CA GLY A 635 16.47 29.83 20.90
C GLY A 635 15.38 28.84 21.31
N PHE A 636 14.96 27.93 20.43
CA PHE A 636 13.87 26.98 20.72
C PHE A 636 14.15 26.11 21.95
N CYS A 637 15.37 25.57 22.06
CA CYS A 637 15.75 24.72 23.17
C CYS A 637 15.81 25.49 24.51
N LEU A 638 16.10 26.79 24.49
CA LEU A 638 16.06 27.65 25.67
C LEU A 638 14.60 27.96 26.08
N LYS A 639 13.73 28.29 25.12
CA LYS A 639 12.35 28.73 25.38
C LYS A 639 11.39 27.60 25.74
N ARG A 640 11.58 26.38 25.21
CA ARG A 640 10.57 25.30 25.30
C ARG A 640 11.04 24.05 26.05
N PHE A 641 12.35 23.79 26.11
CA PHE A 641 12.89 22.69 26.91
C PHE A 641 13.37 23.15 28.29
N GLU A 642 13.75 24.42 28.44
CA GLU A 642 14.07 25.05 29.73
C GLU A 642 15.10 24.29 30.58
N CYS A 643 16.06 23.61 29.93
CA CYS A 643 17.14 22.94 30.67
C CYS A 643 18.02 23.99 31.37
N PRO A 644 18.23 23.88 32.70
CA PRO A 644 19.02 24.85 33.45
C PRO A 644 20.49 24.90 33.00
N SER A 645 20.97 23.83 32.37
CA SER A 645 22.34 23.74 31.86
C SER A 645 22.50 24.28 30.45
N MET A 646 21.42 24.67 29.77
CA MET A 646 21.52 25.36 28.48
C MET A 646 21.38 26.86 28.70
N ILE A 647 22.46 27.59 28.44
CA ILE A 647 22.51 29.04 28.61
C ILE A 647 22.66 29.72 27.26
N ARG A 648 22.28 31.00 27.21
CA ARG A 648 22.50 31.85 26.04
C ARG A 648 23.87 32.49 26.17
N GLY A 649 24.78 32.17 25.25
CA GLY A 649 26.09 32.79 25.14
C GLY A 649 26.01 34.24 24.63
N GLU A 650 27.14 34.95 24.68
CA GLU A 650 27.22 36.38 24.33
C GLU A 650 26.88 36.65 22.85
N ASP A 651 27.18 35.71 21.96
CA ASP A 651 26.84 35.76 20.53
C ASP A 651 25.38 35.35 20.22
N GLY A 652 24.59 35.09 21.27
CA GLY A 652 23.19 34.64 21.18
C GLY A 652 23.01 33.15 20.88
N ARG A 653 24.10 32.40 20.67
CA ARG A 653 24.06 30.94 20.49
C ARG A 653 23.90 30.25 21.84
N VAL A 654 23.62 28.96 21.78
CA VAL A 654 23.39 28.13 22.96
C VAL A 654 24.71 27.51 23.38
N GLU A 655 24.98 27.54 24.68
CA GLU A 655 26.11 26.89 25.33
C GLU A 655 25.61 25.92 26.41
N ILE A 656 26.42 24.90 26.71
CA ILE A 656 26.15 23.95 27.79
C ILE A 656 27.01 24.33 28.98
N ASP A 657 26.37 24.77 30.07
CA ASP A 657 27.01 24.92 31.36
C ASP A 657 27.38 23.54 31.93
N ARG A 658 28.67 23.20 31.86
CA ARG A 658 29.21 21.93 32.34
C ARG A 658 29.17 21.77 33.85
N LEU A 659 29.02 22.86 34.61
CA LEU A 659 28.91 22.78 36.07
C LEU A 659 27.55 22.24 36.50
N THR A 660 26.51 22.46 35.70
CA THR A 660 25.14 22.03 35.99
C THR A 660 24.66 20.86 35.13
N CYS A 661 25.31 20.63 33.99
CA CYS A 661 24.94 19.53 33.08
C CYS A 661 25.23 18.17 33.69
N VAL A 662 24.27 17.25 33.59
CA VAL A 662 24.41 15.87 34.10
C VAL A 662 24.54 14.81 33.03
N ASP A 663 24.83 15.22 31.79
CA ASP A 663 25.04 14.35 30.64
C ASP A 663 23.86 13.39 30.38
N CYS A 664 22.62 13.86 30.54
CA CYS A 664 21.43 13.02 30.30
C CYS A 664 21.10 12.82 28.81
N GLY A 665 21.72 13.60 27.91
CA GLY A 665 21.52 13.52 26.46
C GLY A 665 20.18 14.04 25.92
N LEU A 666 19.21 14.41 26.77
CA LEU A 666 17.86 14.79 26.32
C LEU A 666 17.81 15.97 25.35
N CYS A 667 18.69 16.96 25.50
CA CYS A 667 18.73 18.11 24.61
C CYS A 667 19.09 17.76 23.15
N VAL A 668 19.72 16.59 22.90
CA VAL A 668 19.95 16.08 21.54
C VAL A 668 18.62 15.84 20.83
N GLN A 669 17.61 15.32 21.54
CA GLN A 669 16.27 15.07 20.99
C GLN A 669 15.44 16.35 20.77
N VAL A 670 15.82 17.44 21.45
CA VAL A 670 15.13 18.73 21.40
C VAL A 670 15.60 19.59 20.23
N CYS A 671 16.88 19.47 19.83
CA CYS A 671 17.46 20.29 18.78
C CYS A 671 17.05 19.80 17.38
N CYS A 672 15.97 20.37 16.82
CA CYS A 672 15.48 20.02 15.47
C CYS A 672 16.49 20.36 14.34
N GLN A 673 17.51 21.16 14.64
CA GLN A 673 18.58 21.56 13.72
C GLN A 673 19.79 20.65 13.75
N GLU A 674 19.79 19.62 14.60
CA GLU A 674 20.89 18.64 14.74
C GLU A 674 22.22 19.32 15.12
N GLY A 675 22.14 20.49 15.78
CA GLY A 675 23.30 21.25 16.25
C GLY A 675 23.86 20.78 17.59
N ILE A 676 23.10 19.97 18.33
CA ILE A 676 23.56 19.31 19.57
C ILE A 676 23.76 17.84 19.24
N PHE A 677 24.98 17.32 19.47
CA PHE A 677 25.35 15.95 19.11
C PHE A 677 26.05 15.26 20.27
N GLN A 678 25.99 13.93 20.27
CA GLN A 678 26.75 13.12 21.22
C GLN A 678 28.22 13.05 20.77
N THR A 679 29.14 13.32 21.69
CA THR A 679 30.58 13.11 21.49
C THR A 679 30.95 11.68 21.88
N ALA A 680 31.88 11.08 21.14
CA ALA A 680 32.42 9.75 21.41
C ALA A 680 33.14 9.67 22.76
#